data_AF-A0A2J6XTC6-F1
#
_entry.id   AF-A0A2J6XTC6-F1
#
_cell.length_a   1.000
_cell.length_b   1.000
_cell.length_c   1.000
_cell.angle_alpha   90.00
_cell.angle_beta   90.00
_cell.angle_gamma   90.00
#
_symmetry.space_group_name_H-M   'P 1'
#
loop_
_entity.id
_entity.type
_entity.pdbx_description
1 polymer ?
#
loop_
_entity_poly.entity_id
_entity_poly.type
_entity_poly.pdbx_seq_one_letter_code
_entity_poly.pdbx_strand_id
1 'polypeptide(L)'
;MKGKQNYDLCWLNYRPINISDDLKVTLKHLVLINVDSKIIRDEYKKFCRSSFNINPQFKSSISNMDSCVILGLIKDLKNLFPHLNSVESSLKMGGFYITKISNHPMKILIVGSDNISLLYALFKFFEILRINSSLDLNIIENPKLDLRLLNHWDNLDGTIERGYSGKSVFFKDNKIIINERTYDYARLIASIGINGVVINNVNVKKNEIELITSKYLKRLSQLAEVFKDYGIKIYLSINFASPIYLGNLETADPLDKRVQNWWKEKVKEIYEFIPNFGGFLVKADSEFNPGPYVYGRTHADGANMLSEALSRYNGIVIWRAFVYNCMQDWRDYKTDRAKAAFENFMPLDGSFNDNVYLQIKFGPMDFQVREPVSPLFGALKKTNQILEIQITQEYTGQQIHLCYLPTYWKEILNFDTYAEGKNSEVKKRIRGIAGVSNIGDDINWTGHDLAQANLYGFGRLSWNPDEDVEKITKDWIVLTFGKKEKVINNIFYMLIKSHKIYEKYTTPFGLGWMVNPGHHYGPNPEGYEYSHWGTYHRANYEAIGVDRTSKGTGFTLQYNSPWREIFDNIETCPEELLLFFHRVRYDYKLKSGKTLLQSIYDLHFEGVEEAELLREKWIELKDEIEDTIFQRVLNRLNMQIEHAKEWRDVINTYFYRKTGIPDEKGRKIYP
;
A
#
# COMPACT_ATOMS: atom_id res chain seq x y z
N MET A 1 -29.08 -13.56 20.69
CA MET A 1 -28.95 -12.46 19.71
C MET A 1 -27.46 -12.18 19.55
N LYS A 2 -26.83 -12.62 18.44
CA LYS A 2 -25.46 -12.17 18.14
C LYS A 2 -25.54 -10.66 17.90
N GLY A 3 -24.71 -9.88 18.61
CA GLY A 3 -24.71 -8.41 18.50
C GLY A 3 -24.61 -8.02 17.03
N LYS A 4 -25.40 -7.02 16.61
CA LYS A 4 -25.24 -6.43 15.28
C LYS A 4 -23.77 -6.03 15.11
N GLN A 5 -23.19 -6.44 13.99
CA GLN A 5 -21.83 -6.04 13.63
C GLN A 5 -21.82 -4.52 13.48
N ASN A 6 -21.01 -3.83 14.29
CA ASN A 6 -20.99 -2.37 14.38
C ASN A 6 -19.97 -1.72 13.42
N TYR A 7 -19.55 -2.44 12.37
CA TYR A 7 -18.61 -1.96 11.34
C TYR A 7 -18.87 -2.62 9.99
N ASP A 8 -18.43 -1.97 8.92
CA ASP A 8 -18.58 -2.43 7.54
C ASP A 8 -17.65 -3.64 7.27
N LEU A 9 -18.08 -4.54 6.39
CA LEU A 9 -17.25 -5.63 5.86
C LEU A 9 -16.59 -5.26 4.52
N CYS A 10 -16.74 -4.00 4.10
CA CYS A 10 -16.20 -3.43 2.87
C CYS A 10 -16.66 -4.27 1.65
N TRP A 11 -15.73 -4.66 0.80
CA TRP A 11 -15.98 -5.51 -0.37
C TRP A 11 -16.35 -6.97 -0.02
N LEU A 12 -16.42 -7.36 1.27
CA LEU A 12 -16.88 -8.67 1.74
C LEU A 12 -18.27 -8.64 2.41
N ASN A 13 -19.07 -7.60 2.17
CA ASN A 13 -20.43 -7.49 2.71
C ASN A 13 -21.43 -8.55 2.20
N TYR A 14 -21.06 -9.32 1.16
CA TYR A 14 -21.84 -10.44 0.61
C TYR A 14 -23.34 -10.15 0.43
N ARG A 15 -23.64 -8.96 -0.11
CA ARG A 15 -25.00 -8.55 -0.45
C ARG A 15 -25.70 -9.61 -1.30
N PRO A 16 -27.02 -9.81 -1.13
CA PRO A 16 -27.80 -10.74 -1.95
C PRO A 16 -27.59 -10.51 -3.46
N ILE A 17 -27.43 -11.60 -4.21
CA ILE A 17 -27.31 -11.56 -5.67
C ILE A 17 -28.24 -12.61 -6.31
N ASN A 18 -28.74 -12.30 -7.51
CA ASN A 18 -29.56 -13.23 -8.28
C ASN A 18 -28.69 -14.14 -9.16
N ILE A 19 -28.91 -15.44 -9.05
CA ILE A 19 -28.26 -16.51 -9.83
C ILE A 19 -29.30 -17.55 -10.27
N SER A 20 -28.96 -18.37 -11.26
CA SER A 20 -29.81 -19.47 -11.72
C SER A 20 -30.05 -20.52 -10.64
N ASP A 21 -31.17 -21.23 -10.71
CA ASP A 21 -31.50 -22.26 -9.74
C ASP A 21 -30.52 -23.46 -9.82
N ASP A 22 -30.04 -23.82 -11.00
CA ASP A 22 -28.98 -24.82 -11.18
C ASP A 22 -27.72 -24.45 -10.39
N LEU A 23 -27.32 -23.18 -10.41
CA LEU A 23 -26.16 -22.72 -9.64
C LEU A 23 -26.47 -22.71 -8.14
N LYS A 24 -27.69 -22.38 -7.70
CA LYS A 24 -28.08 -22.50 -6.27
C LYS A 24 -27.98 -23.95 -5.79
N VAL A 25 -28.46 -24.90 -6.59
CA VAL A 25 -28.36 -26.34 -6.29
C VAL A 25 -26.88 -26.74 -6.20
N THR A 26 -26.05 -26.29 -7.15
CA THR A 26 -24.60 -26.54 -7.14
C THR A 26 -23.93 -25.99 -5.89
N LEU A 27 -24.21 -24.74 -5.53
CA LEU A 27 -23.60 -24.07 -4.38
C LEU A 27 -24.05 -24.66 -3.03
N LYS A 28 -25.20 -25.34 -2.99
CA LYS A 28 -25.67 -26.05 -1.79
C LYS A 28 -24.76 -27.21 -1.39
N HIS A 29 -23.93 -27.73 -2.29
CA HIS A 29 -23.08 -28.88 -2.02
C HIS A 29 -21.60 -28.52 -2.24
N LEU A 30 -20.82 -28.41 -1.16
CA LEU A 30 -19.37 -28.27 -1.22
C LEU A 30 -18.73 -29.61 -0.84
N VAL A 31 -17.97 -30.18 -1.77
CA VAL A 31 -17.17 -31.40 -1.58
C VAL A 31 -15.74 -30.99 -1.27
N LEU A 32 -15.22 -31.37 -0.10
CA LEU A 32 -13.86 -31.12 0.35
C LEU A 32 -13.05 -32.41 0.23
N ILE A 33 -12.11 -32.48 -0.72
CA ILE A 33 -11.27 -33.67 -0.95
C ILE A 33 -9.97 -33.52 -0.17
N ASN A 34 -9.82 -34.31 0.90
CA ASN A 34 -8.65 -34.29 1.79
C ASN A 34 -8.34 -32.91 2.40
N VAL A 35 -9.36 -32.04 2.53
CA VAL A 35 -9.24 -30.70 3.11
C VAL A 35 -10.02 -30.64 4.41
N ASP A 36 -9.30 -30.44 5.51
CA ASP A 36 -9.87 -30.12 6.82
C ASP A 36 -9.55 -28.67 7.20
N SER A 37 -10.39 -27.74 6.72
CA SER A 37 -10.28 -26.32 7.04
C SER A 37 -11.61 -25.76 7.50
N LYS A 38 -11.65 -25.37 8.78
CA LYS A 38 -12.82 -24.70 9.39
C LYS A 38 -13.10 -23.37 8.70
N ILE A 39 -12.07 -22.61 8.33
CA ILE A 39 -12.19 -21.29 7.72
C ILE A 39 -12.84 -21.37 6.35
N ILE A 40 -12.43 -22.32 5.51
CA ILE A 40 -13.07 -22.54 4.21
C ILE A 40 -14.57 -22.84 4.38
N ARG A 41 -14.92 -23.71 5.35
CA ARG A 41 -16.32 -24.03 5.65
C ARG A 41 -17.10 -22.82 6.15
N ASP A 42 -16.53 -22.07 7.08
CA ASP A 42 -17.18 -20.90 7.69
C ASP A 42 -17.36 -19.77 6.68
N GLU A 43 -16.35 -19.50 5.84
CA GLU A 43 -16.40 -18.46 4.81
C GLU A 43 -17.41 -18.83 3.71
N TYR A 44 -17.38 -20.07 3.23
CA TYR A 44 -18.35 -20.56 2.24
C TYR A 44 -19.78 -20.51 2.78
N LYS A 45 -19.98 -20.89 4.05
CA LYS A 45 -21.28 -20.79 4.71
C LYS A 45 -21.73 -19.35 4.89
N LYS A 46 -20.83 -18.43 5.25
CA LYS A 46 -21.13 -16.99 5.38
C LYS A 46 -21.55 -16.41 4.03
N PHE A 47 -20.81 -16.71 2.97
CA PHE A 47 -21.12 -16.30 1.60
C PHE A 47 -22.47 -16.88 1.13
N CYS A 48 -22.69 -18.19 1.22
CA CYS A 48 -23.91 -18.82 0.72
C CYS A 48 -25.18 -18.34 1.44
N ARG A 49 -25.10 -18.13 2.76
CA ARG A 49 -26.23 -17.62 3.54
C ARG A 49 -26.55 -16.17 3.20
N SER A 50 -25.53 -15.32 3.12
CA SER A 50 -25.71 -13.87 2.92
C SER A 50 -26.12 -13.56 1.47
N SER A 51 -25.46 -14.18 0.50
CA SER A 51 -25.68 -13.89 -0.93
C SER A 51 -26.91 -14.60 -1.51
N PHE A 52 -27.29 -15.78 -1.00
CA PHE A 52 -28.31 -16.63 -1.63
C PHE A 52 -29.35 -17.23 -0.68
N ASN A 53 -29.25 -17.00 0.63
CA ASN A 53 -30.09 -17.64 1.65
C ASN A 53 -30.03 -19.19 1.61
N ILE A 54 -28.85 -19.75 1.32
CA ILE A 54 -28.63 -21.20 1.25
C ILE A 54 -27.82 -21.66 2.46
N ASN A 55 -28.20 -22.80 3.04
CA ASN A 55 -27.37 -23.54 3.99
C ASN A 55 -26.59 -24.63 3.26
N PRO A 56 -25.29 -24.42 2.99
CA PRO A 56 -24.51 -25.42 2.29
C PRO A 56 -24.30 -26.68 3.13
N GLN A 57 -24.26 -27.81 2.47
CA GLN A 57 -23.90 -29.12 3.00
C GLN A 57 -22.46 -29.44 2.57
N PHE A 58 -21.67 -29.93 3.52
CA PHE A 58 -20.28 -30.30 3.29
C PHE A 58 -20.16 -31.82 3.16
N LYS A 59 -19.55 -32.28 2.08
CA LYS A 59 -19.30 -33.71 1.81
C LYS A 59 -17.79 -33.96 1.67
N SER A 60 -17.37 -35.21 1.86
CA SER A 60 -15.98 -35.65 1.68
C SER A 60 -15.77 -36.53 0.44
N SER A 61 -16.84 -36.87 -0.29
CA SER A 61 -16.80 -37.70 -1.49
C SER A 61 -17.68 -37.13 -2.60
N ILE A 62 -17.30 -37.45 -3.85
CA ILE A 62 -17.97 -36.99 -5.06
C ILE A 62 -19.09 -37.97 -5.42
N SER A 63 -20.28 -37.46 -5.71
CA SER A 63 -21.38 -38.21 -6.34
C SER A 63 -21.40 -37.90 -7.84
N ASN A 64 -21.67 -38.90 -8.67
CA ASN A 64 -21.84 -38.71 -10.11
C ASN A 64 -23.17 -38.04 -10.47
N MET A 65 -24.17 -38.13 -9.59
CA MET A 65 -25.52 -37.60 -9.83
C MET A 65 -25.71 -36.17 -9.32
N ASP A 66 -24.81 -35.66 -8.48
CA ASP A 66 -25.02 -34.40 -7.76
C ASP A 66 -24.31 -33.22 -8.43
N SER A 67 -25.02 -32.10 -8.54
CA SER A 67 -24.40 -30.80 -8.78
C SER A 67 -23.66 -30.31 -7.54
N CYS A 68 -22.39 -29.92 -7.69
CA CYS A 68 -21.56 -29.52 -6.55
C CYS A 68 -20.37 -28.63 -6.92
N VAL A 69 -19.86 -27.91 -5.93
CA VAL A 69 -18.52 -27.34 -5.93
C VAL A 69 -17.57 -28.35 -5.29
N ILE A 70 -16.44 -28.63 -5.94
CA ILE A 70 -15.41 -29.55 -5.48
C ILE A 70 -14.15 -28.73 -5.21
N LEU A 71 -13.61 -28.87 -4.01
CA LEU A 71 -12.45 -28.12 -3.55
C LEU A 71 -11.39 -29.08 -2.99
N GLY A 72 -10.14 -28.91 -3.43
CA GLY A 72 -9.03 -29.76 -3.03
C GLY A 72 -7.69 -29.31 -3.61
N LEU A 73 -6.61 -29.90 -3.11
CA LEU A 73 -5.27 -29.60 -3.63
C LEU A 73 -5.02 -30.30 -4.97
N ILE A 74 -4.19 -29.69 -5.81
CA ILE A 74 -3.84 -30.23 -7.13
C ILE A 74 -3.34 -31.69 -7.04
N LYS A 75 -2.52 -32.01 -6.03
CA LYS A 75 -1.98 -33.35 -5.80
C LYS A 75 -3.04 -34.41 -5.52
N ASP A 76 -4.15 -34.02 -4.89
CA ASP A 76 -5.25 -34.91 -4.51
C ASP A 76 -6.27 -35.04 -5.65
N LEU A 77 -6.52 -33.94 -6.35
CA LEU A 77 -7.55 -33.88 -7.40
C LEU A 77 -7.09 -34.43 -8.75
N LYS A 78 -5.79 -34.39 -9.09
CA LYS A 78 -5.31 -34.82 -10.41
C LYS A 78 -5.54 -36.30 -10.72
N ASN A 79 -5.58 -37.15 -9.69
CA ASN A 79 -5.93 -38.56 -9.83
C ASN A 79 -7.42 -38.76 -10.16
N LEU A 80 -8.28 -37.86 -9.69
CA LEU A 80 -9.73 -37.88 -9.94
C LEU A 80 -10.09 -37.18 -11.25
N PHE A 81 -9.28 -36.21 -11.66
CA PHE A 81 -9.51 -35.35 -12.81
C PHE A 81 -8.22 -35.23 -13.66
N PRO A 82 -7.97 -36.16 -14.59
CA PRO A 82 -6.70 -36.24 -15.33
C PRO A 82 -6.34 -34.99 -16.16
N HIS A 83 -7.32 -34.16 -16.54
CA HIS A 83 -7.06 -32.90 -17.24
C HIS A 83 -6.27 -31.90 -16.39
N LEU A 84 -6.21 -32.07 -15.06
CA LEU A 84 -5.40 -31.24 -14.17
C LEU A 84 -3.90 -31.47 -14.34
N ASN A 85 -3.46 -32.56 -14.98
CA ASN A 85 -2.05 -32.81 -15.24
C ASN A 85 -1.42 -31.72 -16.12
N SER A 86 -2.18 -31.13 -17.06
CA SER A 86 -1.69 -30.00 -17.86
C SER A 86 -1.68 -28.67 -17.08
N VAL A 87 -2.51 -28.55 -16.04
CA VAL A 87 -2.62 -27.36 -15.19
C VAL A 87 -1.53 -27.32 -14.12
N GLU A 88 -1.11 -28.49 -13.61
CA GLU A 88 -0.09 -28.61 -12.55
C GLU A 88 1.20 -27.87 -12.91
N SER A 89 1.65 -27.94 -14.16
CA SER A 89 2.85 -27.24 -14.63
C SER A 89 2.75 -25.71 -14.65
N SER A 90 1.52 -25.18 -14.64
CA SER A 90 1.23 -23.74 -14.68
C SER A 90 0.93 -23.15 -13.30
N LEU A 91 0.75 -24.00 -12.27
CA LEU A 91 0.48 -23.57 -10.90
C LEU A 91 1.77 -23.42 -10.10
N LYS A 92 1.95 -22.25 -9.50
CA LYS A 92 3.03 -21.94 -8.57
C LYS A 92 2.51 -21.98 -7.14
N MET A 93 3.43 -21.94 -6.17
CA MET A 93 3.06 -21.78 -4.75
C MET A 93 2.21 -20.51 -4.55
N GLY A 94 1.15 -20.61 -3.75
CA GLY A 94 0.13 -19.55 -3.63
C GLY A 94 -0.85 -19.42 -4.80
N GLY A 95 -0.66 -20.15 -5.89
CA GLY A 95 -1.54 -20.15 -7.06
C GLY A 95 -2.71 -21.14 -7.00
N PHE A 96 -3.74 -20.88 -7.80
CA PHE A 96 -4.95 -21.69 -7.85
C PHE A 96 -5.59 -21.75 -9.25
N TYR A 97 -6.49 -22.71 -9.43
CA TYR A 97 -7.27 -22.92 -10.64
C TYR A 97 -8.76 -23.08 -10.34
N ILE A 98 -9.61 -22.37 -11.06
CA ILE A 98 -11.07 -22.46 -10.95
C ILE A 98 -11.65 -22.80 -12.32
N THR A 99 -12.41 -23.88 -12.41
CA THR A 99 -13.00 -24.32 -13.68
C THR A 99 -14.36 -24.97 -13.52
N LYS A 100 -15.15 -24.95 -14.60
CA LYS A 100 -16.41 -25.70 -14.69
C LYS A 100 -16.18 -26.94 -15.56
N ILE A 101 -16.34 -28.12 -14.98
CA ILE A 101 -16.02 -29.40 -15.65
C ILE A 101 -17.25 -30.11 -16.24
N SER A 102 -18.46 -29.72 -15.85
CA SER A 102 -19.72 -30.24 -16.41
C SER A 102 -20.84 -29.23 -16.22
N ASN A 103 -21.83 -29.22 -17.14
CA ASN A 103 -23.06 -28.44 -17.02
C ASN A 103 -24.21 -29.23 -16.38
N HIS A 104 -24.32 -30.55 -16.63
CA HIS A 104 -25.40 -31.39 -16.10
C HIS A 104 -24.90 -32.81 -15.74
N PRO A 105 -24.89 -33.19 -14.44
CA PRO A 105 -24.99 -32.30 -13.29
C PRO A 105 -23.83 -31.29 -13.28
N MET A 106 -24.13 -30.03 -12.95
CA MET A 106 -23.13 -28.95 -12.90
C MET A 106 -22.05 -29.24 -11.86
N LYS A 107 -20.78 -29.20 -12.27
CA LYS A 107 -19.62 -29.40 -11.38
C LYS A 107 -18.60 -28.30 -11.57
N ILE A 108 -18.27 -27.61 -10.47
CA ILE A 108 -17.26 -26.56 -10.41
C ILE A 108 -16.09 -27.09 -9.59
N LEU A 109 -14.88 -26.90 -10.08
CA LEU A 109 -13.65 -27.32 -9.43
C LEU A 109 -12.87 -26.09 -8.97
N ILE A 110 -12.45 -26.11 -7.71
CA ILE A 110 -11.57 -25.12 -7.08
C ILE A 110 -10.31 -25.86 -6.61
N VAL A 111 -9.19 -25.58 -7.26
CA VAL A 111 -7.92 -26.28 -7.05
C VAL A 111 -6.89 -25.32 -6.49
N GLY A 112 -6.26 -25.68 -5.37
CA GLY A 112 -5.14 -24.93 -4.79
C GLY A 112 -3.82 -25.67 -4.98
N SER A 113 -2.73 -24.93 -5.16
CA SER A 113 -1.37 -25.51 -5.06
C SER A 113 -0.98 -25.86 -3.63
N ASP A 114 -1.50 -25.11 -2.65
CA ASP A 114 -1.36 -25.35 -1.21
C ASP A 114 -2.65 -24.98 -0.46
N ASN A 115 -2.68 -25.21 0.86
CA ASN A 115 -3.86 -24.98 1.68
C ASN A 115 -4.32 -23.51 1.70
N ILE A 116 -3.39 -22.57 1.62
CA ILE A 116 -3.70 -21.13 1.60
C ILE A 116 -4.22 -20.74 0.22
N SER A 117 -3.67 -21.31 -0.85
CA SER A 117 -4.18 -21.11 -2.21
C SER A 117 -5.66 -21.47 -2.34
N LEU A 118 -6.16 -22.46 -1.60
CA LEU A 118 -7.58 -22.79 -1.56
C LEU A 118 -8.44 -21.64 -1.02
N LEU A 119 -7.95 -20.92 -0.01
CA LEU A 119 -8.63 -19.76 0.55
C LEU A 119 -8.64 -18.58 -0.43
N TYR A 120 -7.51 -18.31 -1.10
CA TYR A 120 -7.45 -17.30 -2.16
C TYR A 120 -8.39 -17.65 -3.32
N ALA A 121 -8.40 -18.91 -3.75
CA ALA A 121 -9.31 -19.40 -4.79
C ALA A 121 -10.77 -19.24 -4.40
N LEU A 122 -11.09 -19.48 -3.12
CA LEU A 122 -12.43 -19.33 -2.58
C LEU A 122 -12.88 -17.86 -2.62
N PHE A 123 -12.03 -16.93 -2.18
CA PHE A 123 -12.33 -15.50 -2.28
C PHE A 123 -12.47 -15.04 -3.73
N LYS A 124 -11.61 -15.53 -4.63
CA LYS A 124 -11.73 -15.22 -6.07
C LYS A 124 -13.02 -15.79 -6.66
N PHE A 125 -13.42 -16.99 -6.26
CA PHE A 125 -14.68 -17.59 -6.68
C PHE A 125 -15.89 -16.74 -6.24
N PHE A 126 -15.87 -16.24 -5.00
CA PHE A 126 -16.92 -15.32 -4.51
C PHE A 126 -16.93 -14.00 -5.25
N GLU A 127 -15.75 -13.42 -5.51
CA GLU A 127 -15.59 -12.22 -6.33
C GLU A 127 -16.23 -12.43 -7.71
N ILE A 128 -15.89 -13.52 -8.40
CA ILE A 128 -16.43 -13.83 -9.73
C ILE A 128 -17.95 -13.90 -9.68
N LEU A 129 -18.54 -14.68 -8.77
CA LEU A 129 -19.99 -14.81 -8.67
C LEU A 129 -20.68 -13.47 -8.38
N ARG A 130 -20.05 -12.61 -7.58
CA ARG A 130 -20.61 -11.30 -7.24
C ARG A 130 -20.49 -10.29 -8.38
N ILE A 131 -19.43 -10.35 -9.18
CA ILE A 131 -19.23 -9.42 -10.30
C ILE A 131 -19.96 -9.92 -11.53
N ASN A 132 -19.76 -11.18 -11.90
CA ASN A 132 -20.34 -11.82 -13.06
C ASN A 132 -21.30 -12.95 -12.64
N SER A 133 -22.54 -12.89 -13.12
CA SER A 133 -23.51 -13.96 -12.88
C SER A 133 -23.34 -15.14 -13.85
N SER A 134 -22.50 -15.03 -14.89
CA SER A 134 -22.17 -16.12 -15.81
C SER A 134 -20.95 -16.94 -15.36
N LEU A 135 -21.02 -18.26 -15.54
CA LEU A 135 -20.01 -19.25 -15.13
C LEU A 135 -19.05 -19.58 -16.26
N ASP A 136 -18.42 -18.57 -16.87
CA ASP A 136 -17.27 -18.80 -17.74
C ASP A 136 -16.02 -18.99 -16.88
N LEU A 137 -15.87 -20.21 -16.36
CA LEU A 137 -14.85 -20.57 -15.38
C LEU A 137 -13.77 -21.41 -16.05
N ASN A 138 -12.62 -20.78 -16.32
CA ASN A 138 -11.37 -21.43 -16.66
C ASN A 138 -10.20 -20.47 -16.29
N ILE A 139 -9.96 -20.31 -15.00
CA ILE A 139 -9.14 -19.24 -14.44
C ILE A 139 -7.96 -19.83 -13.68
N ILE A 140 -6.75 -19.57 -14.16
CA ILE A 140 -5.49 -19.87 -13.46
C ILE A 140 -4.93 -18.55 -12.94
N GLU A 141 -4.67 -18.49 -11.63
CA GLU A 141 -4.13 -17.30 -10.97
C GLU A 141 -2.90 -17.69 -10.15
N ASN A 142 -1.86 -16.86 -10.24
CA ASN A 142 -0.63 -17.01 -9.48
C ASN A 142 -0.18 -15.63 -9.00
N PRO A 143 0.22 -15.48 -7.72
CA PRO A 143 0.83 -14.24 -7.27
C PRO A 143 2.12 -13.98 -8.07
N LYS A 144 2.32 -12.74 -8.50
CA LYS A 144 3.52 -12.32 -9.24
C LYS A 144 4.66 -11.90 -8.31
N LEU A 145 4.34 -11.60 -7.05
CA LEU A 145 5.27 -11.14 -6.03
C LEU A 145 5.16 -12.01 -4.78
N ASP A 146 6.30 -12.28 -4.15
CA ASP A 146 6.39 -13.18 -3.00
C ASP A 146 5.89 -12.52 -1.72
N LEU A 147 6.26 -11.26 -1.51
CA LEU A 147 5.93 -10.49 -0.31
C LEU A 147 4.87 -9.41 -0.64
N ARG A 148 3.71 -9.51 0.01
CA ARG A 148 2.58 -8.59 -0.16
C ARG A 148 2.17 -8.13 1.23
N LEU A 149 2.80 -7.04 1.68
CA LEU A 149 2.91 -6.68 3.09
C LEU A 149 2.06 -5.44 3.43
N LEU A 150 1.43 -5.43 4.60
CA LEU A 150 0.88 -4.22 5.20
C LEU A 150 1.73 -3.78 6.39
N ASN A 151 2.16 -2.52 6.37
CA ASN A 151 2.89 -1.90 7.47
C ASN A 151 1.92 -1.04 8.27
N HIS A 152 1.76 -1.34 9.55
CA HIS A 152 0.99 -0.54 10.48
C HIS A 152 1.89 0.46 11.20
N TRP A 153 1.47 1.71 11.28
CA TRP A 153 2.12 2.74 12.08
C TRP A 153 1.43 2.93 13.44
N ASP A 154 0.93 1.82 13.96
CA ASP A 154 0.16 1.74 15.21
C ASP A 154 1.11 1.73 16.42
N ASN A 155 0.80 2.56 17.41
CA ASN A 155 1.47 2.62 18.70
C ASN A 155 0.73 1.77 19.74
N LEU A 156 1.43 1.32 20.79
CA LEU A 156 0.86 0.45 21.82
C LEU A 156 -0.27 1.11 22.62
N ASP A 157 -0.27 2.43 22.73
CA ASP A 157 -1.34 3.19 23.39
C ASP A 157 -2.65 3.23 22.58
N GLY A 158 -2.61 2.78 21.32
CA GLY A 158 -3.75 2.74 20.40
C GLY A 158 -3.82 3.93 19.44
N THR A 159 -2.91 4.90 19.53
CA THR A 159 -2.76 5.92 18.47
C THR A 159 -2.11 5.32 17.23
N ILE A 160 -2.29 5.96 16.07
CA ILE A 160 -1.64 5.58 14.82
C ILE A 160 -0.91 6.81 14.29
N GLU A 161 0.40 6.71 14.10
CA GLU A 161 1.17 7.77 13.45
C GLU A 161 0.72 7.86 11.99
N ARG A 162 0.28 9.06 11.58
CA ARG A 162 -0.37 9.29 10.27
C ARG A 162 -1.60 8.42 10.03
N GLY A 163 -2.35 8.09 11.08
CA GLY A 163 -3.65 7.43 10.98
C GLY A 163 -4.80 8.43 10.93
N TYR A 164 -5.65 8.32 9.91
CA TYR A 164 -6.80 9.21 9.70
C TYR A 164 -8.15 8.47 9.66
N SER A 165 -8.17 7.30 10.32
CA SER A 165 -9.29 6.35 10.27
C SER A 165 -9.64 5.79 11.67
N GLY A 166 -9.42 6.59 12.71
CA GLY A 166 -9.59 6.19 14.11
C GLY A 166 -8.30 5.66 14.76
N LYS A 167 -8.46 4.78 15.74
CA LYS A 167 -7.41 4.19 16.58
C LYS A 167 -6.97 2.82 16.06
N SER A 168 -5.89 2.29 16.64
CA SER A 168 -5.35 0.97 16.28
C SER A 168 -6.39 -0.14 16.45
N VAL A 169 -6.40 -1.05 15.47
CA VAL A 169 -7.17 -2.31 15.54
C VAL A 169 -6.43 -3.40 16.32
N PHE A 170 -5.14 -3.20 16.61
CA PHE A 170 -4.28 -4.16 17.31
C PHE A 170 -4.02 -3.79 18.77
N PHE A 171 -3.92 -2.50 19.07
CA PHE A 171 -3.49 -2.03 20.37
C PHE A 171 -4.47 -1.07 21.02
N LYS A 172 -4.60 -1.20 22.34
CA LYS A 172 -5.33 -0.25 23.17
C LYS A 172 -4.78 -0.29 24.58
N ASP A 173 -4.49 0.88 25.16
CA ASP A 173 -4.03 1.01 26.55
C ASP A 173 -2.80 0.13 26.86
N ASN A 174 -1.83 0.08 25.94
CA ASN A 174 -0.61 -0.76 26.01
C ASN A 174 -0.88 -2.28 26.04
N LYS A 175 -1.97 -2.73 25.42
CA LYS A 175 -2.35 -4.16 25.33
C LYS A 175 -2.69 -4.55 23.91
N ILE A 176 -2.45 -5.82 23.58
CA ILE A 176 -2.83 -6.42 22.31
C ILE A 176 -4.28 -6.91 22.37
N ILE A 177 -5.09 -6.40 21.47
CA ILE A 177 -6.50 -6.70 21.34
C ILE A 177 -6.69 -7.83 20.32
N ILE A 178 -7.50 -8.82 20.69
CA ILE A 178 -7.95 -9.89 19.80
C ILE A 178 -9.45 -10.04 20.03
N ASN A 179 -10.24 -9.77 19.01
CA ASN A 179 -11.71 -9.82 19.04
C ASN A 179 -12.24 -10.18 17.65
N GLU A 180 -13.57 -10.13 17.45
CA GLU A 180 -14.21 -10.45 16.16
C GLU A 180 -13.64 -9.61 15.00
N ARG A 181 -13.32 -8.34 15.25
CA ARG A 181 -12.73 -7.44 14.24
C ARG A 181 -11.33 -7.87 13.81
N THR A 182 -10.57 -8.53 14.68
CA THR A 182 -9.28 -9.13 14.32
C THR A 182 -9.44 -10.23 13.26
N TYR A 183 -10.46 -11.08 13.39
CA TYR A 183 -10.76 -12.11 12.39
C TYR A 183 -11.27 -11.49 11.09
N ASP A 184 -12.13 -10.48 11.18
CA ASP A 184 -12.63 -9.79 9.99
C ASP A 184 -11.55 -8.97 9.27
N TYR A 185 -10.58 -8.42 9.99
CA TYR A 185 -9.37 -7.83 9.41
C TYR A 185 -8.58 -8.89 8.61
N ALA A 186 -8.28 -10.04 9.22
CA ALA A 186 -7.55 -11.13 8.56
C ALA A 186 -8.29 -11.62 7.30
N ARG A 187 -9.62 -11.79 7.38
CA ARG A 187 -10.48 -12.09 6.23
C ARG A 187 -10.35 -11.05 5.13
N LEU A 188 -10.46 -9.77 5.49
CA LEU A 188 -10.44 -8.65 4.56
C LEU A 188 -9.14 -8.61 3.76
N ILE A 189 -7.98 -8.65 4.43
CA ILE A 189 -6.69 -8.53 3.75
C ILE A 189 -6.29 -9.83 3.01
N ALA A 190 -6.69 -11.00 3.51
CA ALA A 190 -6.47 -12.27 2.80
C ALA A 190 -7.29 -12.35 1.51
N SER A 191 -8.49 -11.75 1.49
CA SER A 191 -9.34 -11.74 0.28
C SER A 191 -8.74 -10.98 -0.90
N ILE A 192 -7.77 -10.10 -0.64
CA ILE A 192 -6.99 -9.38 -1.64
C ILE A 192 -5.53 -9.86 -1.69
N GLY A 193 -5.26 -11.04 -1.12
CA GLY A 193 -3.99 -11.76 -1.25
C GLY A 193 -2.84 -11.30 -0.38
N ILE A 194 -3.04 -10.36 0.56
CA ILE A 194 -1.98 -9.93 1.51
C ILE A 194 -1.54 -11.13 2.36
N ASN A 195 -0.23 -11.33 2.48
CA ASN A 195 0.34 -12.49 3.17
C ASN A 195 1.28 -12.11 4.32
N GLY A 196 1.43 -10.83 4.63
CA GLY A 196 2.23 -10.38 5.75
C GLY A 196 1.75 -9.05 6.32
N VAL A 197 1.86 -8.91 7.64
CA VAL A 197 1.54 -7.66 8.35
C VAL A 197 2.62 -7.39 9.37
N VAL A 198 3.22 -6.21 9.34
CA VAL A 198 3.93 -5.67 10.51
C VAL A 198 2.97 -4.79 11.26
N ILE A 199 2.69 -5.18 12.50
CA ILE A 199 1.53 -4.70 13.26
C ILE A 199 1.80 -3.41 14.05
N ASN A 200 3.05 -3.00 14.19
CA ASN A 200 3.47 -1.89 15.04
C ASN A 200 4.32 -0.88 14.27
N ASN A 201 4.31 0.35 14.78
CA ASN A 201 5.01 1.48 14.20
C ASN A 201 6.51 1.24 13.99
N VAL A 202 7.02 1.74 12.87
CA VAL A 202 8.45 1.76 12.53
C VAL A 202 9.28 2.59 13.51
N ASN A 203 8.67 3.58 14.15
CA ASN A 203 9.27 4.38 15.22
C ASN A 203 9.10 3.67 16.58
N VAL A 204 9.88 2.62 16.83
CA VAL A 204 9.76 1.81 18.06
C VAL A 204 10.46 2.49 19.24
N LYS A 205 9.69 3.09 20.14
CA LYS A 205 10.19 3.83 21.31
C LYS A 205 9.48 3.37 22.57
N LYS A 206 9.94 3.74 23.76
CA LYS A 206 9.24 3.53 25.05
C LYS A 206 8.73 2.08 25.23
N ASN A 207 7.43 1.91 25.46
CA ASN A 207 6.79 0.63 25.77
C ASN A 207 6.81 -0.32 24.55
N GLU A 208 6.81 0.21 23.33
CA GLU A 208 6.81 -0.55 22.09
C GLU A 208 8.07 -1.41 21.96
N ILE A 209 9.19 -1.00 22.59
CA ILE A 209 10.43 -1.78 22.64
C ILE A 209 10.16 -3.15 23.29
N GLU A 210 9.26 -3.23 24.28
CA GLU A 210 8.95 -4.47 24.99
C GLU A 210 8.15 -5.48 24.16
N LEU A 211 7.67 -5.15 22.94
CA LEU A 211 6.86 -6.06 22.10
C LEU A 211 7.55 -7.41 21.82
N ILE A 212 8.88 -7.44 21.82
CA ILE A 212 9.70 -8.65 21.64
C ILE A 212 10.01 -9.40 22.95
N THR A 213 9.32 -9.07 24.04
CA THR A 213 9.49 -9.74 25.35
C THR A 213 8.31 -10.66 25.68
N SER A 214 8.55 -11.65 26.55
CA SER A 214 7.53 -12.58 27.06
C SER A 214 6.23 -11.93 27.55
N LYS A 215 6.29 -10.67 28.02
CA LYS A 215 5.13 -9.84 28.38
C LYS A 215 4.09 -9.75 27.26
N TYR A 216 4.53 -9.62 26.01
CA TYR A 216 3.66 -9.49 24.84
C TYR A 216 3.65 -10.73 23.95
N LEU A 217 4.75 -11.51 23.91
CA LEU A 217 4.88 -12.67 23.01
C LEU A 217 3.75 -13.70 23.18
N LYS A 218 3.27 -13.94 24.40
CA LYS A 218 2.14 -14.85 24.64
C LYS A 218 0.84 -14.37 23.97
N ARG A 219 0.60 -13.06 23.93
CA ARG A 219 -0.61 -12.52 23.30
C ARG A 219 -0.40 -12.34 21.79
N LEU A 220 0.82 -12.04 21.35
CA LEU A 220 1.20 -12.06 19.93
C LEU A 220 1.06 -13.45 19.31
N SER A 221 1.38 -14.54 20.03
CA SER A 221 1.21 -15.89 19.51
C SER A 221 -0.25 -16.21 19.20
N GLN A 222 -1.18 -15.78 20.06
CA GLN A 222 -2.62 -15.91 19.82
C GLN A 222 -3.06 -15.11 18.58
N LEU A 223 -2.50 -13.92 18.37
CA LEU A 223 -2.78 -13.12 17.17
C LEU A 223 -2.19 -13.80 15.92
N ALA A 224 -0.98 -14.36 16.04
CA ALA A 224 -0.30 -15.08 14.97
C ALA A 224 -1.05 -16.36 14.57
N GLU A 225 -1.67 -17.07 15.51
CA GLU A 225 -2.54 -18.22 15.24
C GLU A 225 -3.74 -17.79 14.38
N VAL A 226 -4.39 -16.67 14.71
CA VAL A 226 -5.49 -16.12 13.89
C VAL A 226 -5.00 -15.78 12.48
N PHE A 227 -3.84 -15.15 12.35
CA PHE A 227 -3.33 -14.73 11.04
C PHE A 227 -2.81 -15.89 10.18
N LYS A 228 -2.17 -16.89 10.81
CA LYS A 228 -1.68 -18.12 10.16
C LYS A 228 -2.79 -18.83 9.40
N ASP A 229 -3.95 -18.88 10.02
CA ASP A 229 -5.20 -19.46 9.53
C ASP A 229 -5.67 -18.82 8.21
N TYR A 230 -5.31 -17.56 7.95
CA TYR A 230 -5.56 -16.82 6.72
C TYR A 230 -4.31 -16.69 5.81
N GLY A 231 -3.23 -17.40 6.12
CA GLY A 231 -1.99 -17.35 5.34
C GLY A 231 -1.16 -16.08 5.54
N ILE A 232 -1.38 -15.37 6.65
CA ILE A 232 -0.73 -14.10 6.96
C ILE A 232 0.37 -14.34 8.00
N LYS A 233 1.61 -13.91 7.70
CA LYS A 233 2.70 -13.88 8.67
C LYS A 233 2.71 -12.57 9.44
N ILE A 234 3.01 -12.63 10.74
CA ILE A 234 3.28 -11.44 11.55
C ILE A 234 4.76 -11.08 11.46
N TYR A 235 5.03 -9.81 11.26
CA TYR A 235 6.33 -9.16 11.38
C TYR A 235 6.27 -8.14 12.51
N LEU A 236 7.41 -7.77 13.07
CA LEU A 236 7.49 -6.69 14.05
C LEU A 236 8.50 -5.64 13.60
N SER A 237 8.11 -4.37 13.72
CA SER A 237 9.11 -3.32 13.77
C SER A 237 9.88 -3.42 15.08
N ILE A 238 11.20 -3.25 15.02
CA ILE A 238 12.08 -3.33 16.19
C ILE A 238 12.86 -2.03 16.40
N ASN A 239 13.29 -1.81 17.65
CA ASN A 239 14.30 -0.81 17.97
C ASN A 239 15.69 -1.45 17.84
N PHE A 240 16.58 -0.90 17.01
CA PHE A 240 17.93 -1.44 16.81
C PHE A 240 18.74 -1.49 18.12
N ALA A 241 18.51 -0.53 19.02
CA ALA A 241 19.14 -0.44 20.34
C ALA A 241 18.44 -1.27 21.44
N SER A 242 17.55 -2.21 21.08
CA SER A 242 16.93 -3.14 22.05
C SER A 242 17.92 -3.88 22.96
N PRO A 243 19.14 -4.27 22.54
CA PRO A 243 20.13 -4.86 23.44
C PRO A 243 20.46 -3.97 24.64
N ILE A 244 20.44 -2.65 24.48
CA ILE A 244 20.67 -1.68 25.56
C ILE A 244 19.45 -1.65 26.48
N TYR A 245 18.27 -1.43 25.92
CA TYR A 245 17.05 -1.21 26.69
C TYR A 245 16.51 -2.46 27.40
N LEU A 246 16.66 -3.64 26.79
CA LEU A 246 16.07 -4.89 27.27
C LEU A 246 17.12 -5.92 27.69
N GLY A 247 18.35 -5.79 27.17
CA GLY A 247 19.43 -6.76 27.39
C GLY A 247 20.40 -6.38 28.49
N ASN A 248 20.30 -5.17 29.05
CA ASN A 248 21.31 -4.60 29.95
C ASN A 248 22.72 -4.59 29.35
N LEU A 249 22.84 -4.45 28.02
CA LEU A 249 24.14 -4.23 27.36
C LEU A 249 24.45 -2.73 27.31
N GLU A 250 25.73 -2.38 27.33
CA GLU A 250 26.19 -0.99 27.22
C GLU A 250 26.24 -0.50 25.76
N THR A 251 26.00 -1.38 24.79
CA THR A 251 26.13 -1.10 23.36
C THR A 251 25.10 -1.87 22.53
N ALA A 252 24.84 -1.40 21.32
CA ALA A 252 24.12 -2.11 20.27
C ALA A 252 24.92 -2.20 18.96
N ASP A 253 26.26 -2.13 19.04
CA ASP A 253 27.15 -2.35 17.90
C ASP A 253 26.91 -3.75 17.29
N PRO A 254 26.48 -3.87 16.01
CA PRO A 254 26.18 -5.16 15.39
C PRO A 254 27.40 -6.09 15.26
N LEU A 255 28.62 -5.58 15.39
CA LEU A 255 29.84 -6.40 15.39
C LEU A 255 30.28 -6.85 16.81
N ASP A 256 29.63 -6.37 17.87
CA ASP A 256 29.87 -6.86 19.23
C ASP A 256 29.23 -8.25 19.41
N LYS A 257 30.04 -9.25 19.76
CA LYS A 257 29.59 -10.65 19.96
C LYS A 257 28.46 -10.77 20.99
N ARG A 258 28.43 -9.91 22.01
CA ARG A 258 27.36 -9.89 23.03
C ARG A 258 26.03 -9.47 22.42
N VAL A 259 26.05 -8.46 21.55
CA VAL A 259 24.86 -7.98 20.81
C VAL A 259 24.35 -9.06 19.85
N GLN A 260 25.24 -9.69 19.08
CA GLN A 260 24.90 -10.78 18.18
C GLN A 260 24.24 -11.96 18.93
N ASN A 261 24.82 -12.36 20.07
CA ASN A 261 24.28 -13.43 20.90
C ASN A 261 22.92 -13.04 21.51
N TRP A 262 22.77 -11.79 21.95
CA TRP A 262 21.50 -11.29 22.47
C TRP A 262 20.39 -11.40 21.43
N TRP A 263 20.64 -10.98 20.18
CA TRP A 263 19.66 -11.10 19.11
C TRP A 263 19.37 -12.56 18.74
N LYS A 264 20.37 -13.45 18.74
CA LYS A 264 20.17 -14.89 18.50
C LYS A 264 19.24 -15.52 19.54
N GLU A 265 19.45 -15.24 20.83
CA GLU A 265 18.56 -15.75 21.89
C GLU A 265 17.18 -15.10 21.86
N LYS A 266 17.11 -13.79 21.58
CA LYS A 266 15.84 -13.08 21.45
C LYS A 266 14.99 -13.61 20.30
N VAL A 267 15.61 -13.85 19.14
CA VAL A 267 14.93 -14.46 17.99
C VAL A 267 14.47 -15.88 18.32
N LYS A 268 15.30 -16.69 18.98
CA LYS A 268 14.91 -18.02 19.43
C LYS A 268 13.66 -17.98 20.30
N GLU A 269 13.61 -17.10 21.31
CA GLU A 269 12.43 -16.89 22.16
C GLU A 269 11.19 -16.53 21.33
N ILE A 270 11.31 -15.60 20.37
CA ILE A 270 10.19 -15.22 19.50
C ILE A 270 9.64 -16.42 18.73
N TYR A 271 10.52 -17.25 18.14
CA TYR A 271 10.09 -18.43 17.37
C TYR A 271 9.57 -19.58 18.23
N GLU A 272 9.97 -19.67 19.51
CA GLU A 272 9.34 -20.59 20.47
C GLU A 272 7.87 -20.23 20.72
N PHE A 273 7.54 -18.94 20.76
CA PHE A 273 6.14 -18.47 20.87
C PHE A 273 5.40 -18.45 19.53
N ILE A 274 6.08 -18.09 18.44
CA ILE A 274 5.50 -17.82 17.13
C ILE A 274 6.30 -18.55 16.04
N PRO A 275 6.09 -19.87 15.84
CA PRO A 275 6.90 -20.67 14.92
C PRO A 275 6.86 -20.21 13.46
N ASN A 276 5.81 -19.49 13.05
CA ASN A 276 5.62 -18.93 11.71
C ASN A 276 5.91 -17.42 11.62
N PHE A 277 6.67 -16.87 12.58
CA PHE A 277 7.06 -15.46 12.57
C PHE A 277 7.78 -15.09 11.26
N GLY A 278 7.40 -13.95 10.68
CA GLY A 278 7.91 -13.49 9.39
C GLY A 278 9.31 -12.89 9.49
N GLY A 279 9.60 -12.16 10.56
CA GLY A 279 10.85 -11.45 10.76
C GLY A 279 10.65 -9.99 11.14
N PHE A 280 11.64 -9.15 10.85
CA PHE A 280 11.68 -7.77 11.36
C PHE A 280 11.55 -6.72 10.27
N LEU A 281 10.91 -5.59 10.61
CA LEU A 281 10.99 -4.34 9.86
C LEU A 281 11.86 -3.35 10.64
N VAL A 282 12.84 -2.73 9.98
CA VAL A 282 13.82 -1.87 10.66
C VAL A 282 13.86 -0.48 10.03
N LYS A 283 13.61 0.55 10.86
CA LYS A 283 13.95 1.95 10.58
C LYS A 283 15.13 2.32 11.47
N ALA A 284 16.30 2.50 10.86
CA ALA A 284 17.56 2.75 11.54
C ALA A 284 18.26 3.97 10.92
N ASP A 285 18.98 4.74 11.74
CA ASP A 285 19.70 5.96 11.34
C ASP A 285 18.84 6.98 10.57
N SER A 286 17.56 7.07 10.94
CA SER A 286 16.56 7.90 10.26
C SER A 286 15.64 8.56 11.29
N GLU A 287 15.53 9.89 11.21
CA GLU A 287 14.65 10.69 12.08
C GLU A 287 14.84 10.37 13.57
N PHE A 288 16.12 10.39 13.99
CA PHE A 288 16.57 10.14 15.36
C PHE A 288 16.34 8.70 15.88
N ASN A 289 15.98 7.74 15.02
CA ASN A 289 15.99 6.33 15.39
C ASN A 289 17.42 5.78 15.40
N PRO A 290 17.80 4.99 16.42
CA PRO A 290 19.15 4.44 16.52
C PRO A 290 19.42 3.45 15.38
N GLY A 291 20.68 3.34 14.97
CA GLY A 291 21.12 2.44 13.93
C GLY A 291 22.63 2.21 13.95
N PRO A 292 23.17 1.47 12.96
CA PRO A 292 24.59 1.15 12.89
C PRO A 292 25.54 2.37 12.79
N TYR A 293 25.12 3.51 12.25
CA TYR A 293 26.04 4.65 12.05
C TYR A 293 26.62 5.21 13.34
N VAL A 294 25.86 5.20 14.45
CA VAL A 294 26.38 5.67 15.76
C VAL A 294 27.57 4.83 16.26
N TYR A 295 27.74 3.62 15.74
CA TYR A 295 28.83 2.70 16.06
C TYR A 295 29.91 2.65 14.97
N GLY A 296 29.85 3.53 13.97
CA GLY A 296 30.77 3.51 12.83
C GLY A 296 30.61 2.27 11.93
N ARG A 297 29.41 1.69 11.88
CA ARG A 297 29.08 0.50 11.07
C ARG A 297 28.21 0.85 9.88
N THR A 298 28.14 -0.05 8.91
CA THR A 298 27.26 0.12 7.74
C THR A 298 25.86 -0.44 7.99
N HIS A 299 24.90 -0.07 7.13
CA HIS A 299 23.59 -0.71 7.11
C HIS A 299 23.66 -2.22 6.82
N ALA A 300 24.64 -2.66 6.04
CA ALA A 300 24.86 -4.08 5.78
C ALA A 300 25.27 -4.83 7.06
N ASP A 301 26.19 -4.28 7.86
CA ASP A 301 26.58 -4.89 9.15
C ASP A 301 25.37 -5.05 10.09
N GLY A 302 24.56 -4.00 10.22
CA GLY A 302 23.36 -4.00 11.05
C GLY A 302 22.30 -4.99 10.56
N ALA A 303 22.01 -4.99 9.26
CA ALA A 303 21.01 -5.87 8.68
C ALA A 303 21.44 -7.34 8.72
N ASN A 304 22.70 -7.64 8.38
CA ASN A 304 23.24 -8.99 8.33
C ASN A 304 23.29 -9.64 9.72
N MET A 305 23.62 -8.87 10.77
CA MET A 305 23.57 -9.37 12.15
C MET A 305 22.16 -9.89 12.54
N LEU A 306 21.12 -9.14 12.19
CA LEU A 306 19.73 -9.57 12.42
C LEU A 306 19.34 -10.74 11.51
N SER A 307 19.80 -10.71 10.26
CA SER A 307 19.53 -11.75 9.27
C SER A 307 20.11 -13.10 9.69
N GLU A 308 21.32 -13.11 10.24
CA GLU A 308 21.95 -14.31 10.80
C GLU A 308 21.14 -14.90 11.95
N ALA A 309 20.62 -14.06 12.87
CA ALA A 309 19.77 -14.52 13.96
C ALA A 309 18.47 -15.18 13.45
N LEU A 310 17.87 -14.64 12.38
CA LEU A 310 16.63 -15.13 11.77
C LEU A 310 16.79 -16.34 10.83
N SER A 311 17.98 -16.52 10.24
CA SER A 311 18.27 -17.45 9.15
C SER A 311 17.79 -18.89 9.41
N ARG A 312 18.04 -19.42 10.61
CA ARG A 312 17.68 -20.81 10.99
C ARG A 312 16.17 -21.07 11.02
N TYR A 313 15.36 -20.01 10.99
CA TYR A 313 13.90 -20.06 11.06
C TYR A 313 13.21 -19.58 9.77
N ASN A 314 13.98 -19.34 8.70
CA ASN A 314 13.50 -18.77 7.43
C ASN A 314 12.82 -17.38 7.61
N GLY A 315 13.22 -16.63 8.64
CA GLY A 315 12.81 -15.25 8.84
C GLY A 315 13.60 -14.28 7.95
N ILE A 316 12.99 -13.15 7.62
CA ILE A 316 13.61 -12.11 6.79
C ILE A 316 13.81 -10.79 7.56
N VAL A 317 14.80 -10.01 7.15
CA VAL A 317 14.98 -8.63 7.59
C VAL A 317 14.49 -7.72 6.49
N ILE A 318 13.48 -6.92 6.79
CA ILE A 318 13.01 -5.84 5.93
C ILE A 318 13.68 -4.56 6.44
N TRP A 319 14.71 -4.09 5.74
CA TRP A 319 15.50 -2.93 6.12
C TRP A 319 15.08 -1.71 5.30
N ARG A 320 14.55 -0.67 5.95
CA ARG A 320 14.04 0.51 5.23
C ARG A 320 15.19 1.37 4.72
N ALA A 321 15.13 1.71 3.44
CA ALA A 321 16.08 2.63 2.78
C ALA A 321 15.71 4.11 2.94
N PHE A 322 14.75 4.44 3.80
CA PHE A 322 14.35 5.81 4.11
C PHE A 322 15.33 6.46 5.09
N VAL A 323 16.53 6.77 4.60
CA VAL A 323 17.66 7.33 5.35
C VAL A 323 18.12 8.61 4.67
N TYR A 324 18.20 9.69 5.42
CA TYR A 324 18.61 11.00 4.93
C TYR A 324 19.11 11.88 6.08
N ASN A 325 19.83 12.97 5.74
CA ASN A 325 20.21 13.98 6.72
C ASN A 325 18.97 14.79 7.15
N CYS A 326 18.36 14.39 8.26
CA CYS A 326 17.23 15.10 8.86
C CYS A 326 17.62 16.34 9.68
N MET A 327 18.88 16.79 9.61
CA MET A 327 19.41 18.02 10.23
C MET A 327 20.13 18.88 9.18
N GLN A 328 19.64 18.86 7.93
CA GLN A 328 20.24 19.60 6.82
C GLN A 328 20.14 21.12 7.06
N ASP A 329 21.22 21.87 6.83
CA ASP A 329 21.14 23.33 6.81
C ASP A 329 20.44 23.77 5.51
N TRP A 330 19.33 24.51 5.62
CA TRP A 330 18.63 25.05 4.45
C TRP A 330 19.50 25.99 3.62
N ARG A 331 20.58 26.54 4.17
CA ARG A 331 21.55 27.38 3.45
C ARG A 331 22.48 26.57 2.55
N ASP A 332 22.55 25.25 2.73
CA ASP A 332 23.33 24.37 1.88
C ASP A 332 22.53 23.97 0.63
N TYR A 333 23.03 24.42 -0.53
CA TYR A 333 22.46 24.11 -1.85
C TYR A 333 23.12 22.90 -2.51
N LYS A 334 24.15 22.31 -1.90
CA LYS A 334 24.85 21.14 -2.43
C LYS A 334 24.22 19.84 -1.91
N THR A 335 23.88 19.79 -0.62
CA THR A 335 23.19 18.62 -0.07
C THR A 335 21.78 18.52 -0.64
N ASP A 336 21.42 17.35 -1.13
CA ASP A 336 20.09 17.07 -1.66
C ASP A 336 19.52 15.80 -1.03
N ARG A 337 18.43 15.94 -0.29
CA ARG A 337 17.72 14.83 0.34
C ARG A 337 17.35 13.74 -0.66
N ALA A 338 17.01 14.09 -1.90
CA ALA A 338 16.62 13.11 -2.92
C ALA A 338 17.76 12.13 -3.28
N LYS A 339 19.02 12.55 -3.10
CA LYS A 339 20.19 11.69 -3.38
C LYS A 339 20.49 10.70 -2.26
N ALA A 340 19.98 10.96 -1.05
CA ALA A 340 20.47 10.33 0.17
C ALA A 340 20.29 8.81 0.17
N ALA A 341 19.10 8.30 -0.15
CA ALA A 341 18.87 6.86 -0.16
C ALA A 341 19.82 6.14 -1.14
N PHE A 342 20.03 6.71 -2.33
CA PHE A 342 20.96 6.15 -3.30
C PHE A 342 22.39 6.15 -2.77
N GLU A 343 22.87 7.28 -2.25
CA GLU A 343 24.25 7.43 -1.76
C GLU A 343 24.55 6.52 -0.55
N ASN A 344 23.55 6.25 0.31
CA ASN A 344 23.73 5.37 1.48
C ASN A 344 23.72 3.87 1.12
N PHE A 345 22.93 3.46 0.12
CA PHE A 345 22.69 2.03 -0.15
C PHE A 345 23.36 1.50 -1.42
N MET A 346 23.62 2.32 -2.43
CA MET A 346 24.28 1.86 -3.66
C MET A 346 25.69 1.29 -3.40
N PRO A 347 26.55 1.90 -2.55
CA PRO A 347 27.85 1.32 -2.21
C PRO A 347 27.78 -0.06 -1.52
N LEU A 348 26.60 -0.44 -1.00
CA LEU A 348 26.38 -1.68 -0.25
C LEU A 348 25.75 -2.79 -1.12
N ASP A 349 25.50 -2.56 -2.41
CA ASP A 349 24.87 -3.57 -3.27
C ASP A 349 25.69 -4.88 -3.32
N GLY A 350 25.04 -5.99 -2.98
CA GLY A 350 25.67 -7.31 -2.87
C GLY A 350 26.42 -7.57 -1.55
N SER A 351 26.36 -6.66 -0.58
CA SER A 351 26.89 -6.87 0.78
C SER A 351 25.82 -7.37 1.77
N PHE A 352 24.56 -7.39 1.36
CA PHE A 352 23.44 -7.87 2.17
C PHE A 352 23.23 -9.38 1.99
N ASN A 353 22.91 -10.09 3.08
CA ASN A 353 22.55 -11.51 3.03
C ASN A 353 21.24 -11.75 2.26
N ASP A 354 21.05 -12.97 1.73
CA ASP A 354 19.91 -13.34 0.89
C ASP A 354 18.52 -13.17 1.54
N ASN A 355 18.43 -13.23 2.88
CA ASN A 355 17.19 -12.98 3.62
C ASN A 355 17.03 -11.52 4.09
N VAL A 356 17.84 -10.59 3.57
CA VAL A 356 17.67 -9.13 3.74
C VAL A 356 17.01 -8.54 2.51
N TYR A 357 16.00 -7.70 2.74
CA TYR A 357 15.24 -7.00 1.72
C TYR A 357 15.29 -5.51 2.01
N LEU A 358 15.80 -4.73 1.07
CA LEU A 358 15.73 -3.27 1.15
C LEU A 358 14.32 -2.80 0.78
N GLN A 359 13.62 -2.23 1.75
CA GLN A 359 12.30 -1.62 1.54
C GLN A 359 12.47 -0.14 1.19
N ILE A 360 12.11 0.22 -0.04
CA ILE A 360 12.41 1.51 -0.67
C ILE A 360 11.10 2.19 -1.02
N LYS A 361 10.90 3.45 -0.60
CA LYS A 361 9.72 4.25 -0.98
C LYS A 361 9.66 4.42 -2.50
N PHE A 362 8.45 4.58 -3.05
CA PHE A 362 8.29 4.77 -4.50
C PHE A 362 9.12 5.91 -5.07
N GLY A 363 9.28 7.00 -4.30
CA GLY A 363 10.09 8.15 -4.65
C GLY A 363 11.15 8.45 -3.59
N PRO A 364 12.14 9.28 -3.95
CA PRO A 364 13.33 9.52 -3.14
C PRO A 364 13.11 10.52 -1.99
N MET A 365 11.93 11.15 -1.91
CA MET A 365 11.62 12.16 -0.90
C MET A 365 10.78 11.56 0.23
N ASP A 366 9.45 11.65 0.19
CA ASP A 366 8.57 11.20 1.26
C ASP A 366 7.09 11.16 0.87
N PHE A 367 6.71 10.24 -0.01
CA PHE A 367 5.32 9.96 -0.34
C PHE A 367 4.49 11.19 -0.77
N GLN A 368 5.14 12.17 -1.41
CA GLN A 368 4.46 13.37 -1.89
C GLN A 368 3.42 13.02 -2.96
N VAL A 369 2.53 13.96 -3.27
CA VAL A 369 1.44 13.77 -4.25
C VAL A 369 1.97 13.22 -5.57
N ARG A 370 3.14 13.70 -6.01
CA ARG A 370 3.92 13.15 -7.11
C ARG A 370 5.41 13.29 -6.81
N GLU A 371 6.14 12.22 -7.04
CA GLU A 371 7.61 12.16 -7.07
C GLU A 371 8.08 11.36 -8.28
N PRO A 372 9.32 11.57 -8.77
CA PRO A 372 9.93 10.61 -9.66
C PRO A 372 10.19 9.28 -8.93
N VAL A 373 10.35 8.20 -9.68
CA VAL A 373 10.66 6.89 -9.10
C VAL A 373 12.05 6.90 -8.46
N SER A 374 12.19 6.30 -7.28
CA SER A 374 13.48 6.13 -6.58
C SER A 374 14.55 5.49 -7.48
N PRO A 375 15.72 6.13 -7.67
CA PRO A 375 16.76 5.60 -8.58
C PRO A 375 17.31 4.24 -8.15
N LEU A 376 17.23 3.88 -6.86
CA LEU A 376 17.67 2.59 -6.33
C LEU A 376 17.06 1.39 -7.08
N PHE A 377 15.80 1.48 -7.53
CA PHE A 377 15.15 0.40 -8.28
C PHE A 377 15.85 0.06 -9.60
N GLY A 378 16.48 1.06 -10.22
CA GLY A 378 17.27 0.88 -11.44
C GLY A 378 18.75 0.56 -11.21
N ALA A 379 19.22 0.71 -9.97
CA ALA A 379 20.65 0.72 -9.67
C ALA A 379 21.12 -0.54 -8.93
N LEU A 380 20.34 -1.02 -7.96
CA LEU A 380 20.66 -2.23 -7.20
C LEU A 380 20.44 -3.49 -8.06
N LYS A 381 21.48 -4.33 -8.16
CA LYS A 381 21.49 -5.55 -8.98
C LYS A 381 21.68 -6.82 -8.17
N LYS A 382 22.22 -6.72 -6.96
CA LYS A 382 22.60 -7.87 -6.12
C LYS A 382 21.91 -7.88 -4.76
N THR A 383 20.87 -7.08 -4.59
CA THR A 383 20.15 -6.92 -3.33
C THR A 383 18.65 -7.07 -3.56
N ASN A 384 17.95 -7.79 -2.68
CA ASN A 384 16.50 -7.93 -2.76
C ASN A 384 15.81 -6.59 -2.43
N GLN A 385 14.75 -6.28 -3.17
CA GLN A 385 14.05 -4.99 -3.06
C GLN A 385 12.56 -5.19 -2.83
N ILE A 386 11.99 -4.36 -1.96
CA ILE A 386 10.55 -4.22 -1.73
C ILE A 386 10.17 -2.77 -2.02
N LEU A 387 9.12 -2.56 -2.81
CA LEU A 387 8.54 -1.24 -3.02
C LEU A 387 7.65 -0.87 -1.82
N GLU A 388 7.92 0.26 -1.16
CA GLU A 388 7.07 0.84 -0.13
C GLU A 388 6.18 1.93 -0.74
N ILE A 389 4.88 1.83 -0.53
CA ILE A 389 3.89 2.84 -0.88
C ILE A 389 3.07 3.23 0.35
N GLN A 390 2.46 4.41 0.30
CA GLN A 390 1.60 4.90 1.38
C GLN A 390 0.14 4.78 0.97
N ILE A 391 -0.63 3.92 1.65
CA ILE A 391 -2.09 3.82 1.45
C ILE A 391 -2.77 4.88 2.30
N THR A 392 -2.29 5.11 3.53
CA THR A 392 -2.73 6.25 4.35
C THR A 392 -2.32 7.55 3.66
N GLN A 393 -3.21 8.52 3.64
CA GLN A 393 -3.09 9.67 2.75
C GLN A 393 -2.38 10.85 3.42
N GLU A 394 -1.18 10.66 3.98
CA GLU A 394 -0.49 11.71 4.76
C GLU A 394 -0.36 13.04 3.99
N TYR A 395 0.18 12.98 2.79
CA TYR A 395 0.35 14.14 1.90
C TYR A 395 -0.73 14.20 0.80
N THR A 396 -1.62 13.21 0.75
CA THR A 396 -2.66 13.06 -0.27
C THR A 396 -4.07 13.25 0.31
N GLY A 397 -4.19 14.08 1.36
CA GLY A 397 -5.46 14.63 1.83
C GLY A 397 -6.11 13.95 3.03
N GLN A 398 -5.38 13.08 3.73
CA GLN A 398 -5.68 12.54 5.07
C GLN A 398 -7.05 11.88 5.19
N GLN A 399 -7.48 11.20 4.13
CA GLN A 399 -8.83 10.63 4.01
C GLN A 399 -9.97 11.65 4.25
N ILE A 400 -9.70 12.96 4.18
CA ILE A 400 -10.73 13.98 3.98
C ILE A 400 -10.94 14.17 2.50
N HIS A 401 -9.86 14.32 1.74
CA HIS A 401 -9.92 14.43 0.29
C HIS A 401 -9.99 13.05 -0.34
N LEU A 402 -10.84 12.92 -1.35
CA LEU A 402 -10.78 11.77 -2.23
C LEU A 402 -9.47 11.81 -3.01
N CYS A 403 -8.65 10.77 -2.89
CA CYS A 403 -7.42 10.59 -3.66
C CYS A 403 -7.19 9.10 -3.91
N TYR A 404 -7.50 8.64 -5.12
CA TYR A 404 -7.36 7.26 -5.54
C TYR A 404 -5.95 7.03 -6.10
N LEU A 405 -5.15 6.28 -5.37
CA LEU A 405 -3.72 6.10 -5.61
C LEU A 405 -3.33 4.93 -6.54
N PRO A 406 -4.15 3.88 -6.77
CA PRO A 406 -3.78 2.76 -7.65
C PRO A 406 -3.36 3.17 -9.07
N THR A 407 -3.94 4.22 -9.66
CA THR A 407 -3.49 4.73 -10.96
C THR A 407 -2.05 5.22 -10.89
N TYR A 408 -1.69 5.99 -9.85
CA TYR A 408 -0.33 6.47 -9.67
C TYR A 408 0.66 5.34 -9.32
N TRP A 409 0.25 4.38 -8.49
CA TRP A 409 1.08 3.21 -8.20
C TRP A 409 1.35 2.36 -9.45
N LYS A 410 0.39 2.30 -10.38
CA LYS A 410 0.58 1.63 -11.67
C LYS A 410 1.60 2.38 -12.55
N GLU A 411 1.61 3.71 -12.53
CA GLU A 411 2.67 4.51 -13.18
C GLU A 411 4.05 4.14 -12.62
N ILE A 412 4.19 4.07 -11.30
CA ILE A 412 5.44 3.67 -10.61
C ILE A 412 5.85 2.24 -10.99
N LEU A 413 4.94 1.27 -10.90
CA LEU A 413 5.22 -0.14 -11.19
C LEU A 413 5.64 -0.38 -12.64
N ASN A 414 5.09 0.42 -13.57
CA ASN A 414 5.38 0.35 -15.00
C ASN A 414 6.56 1.25 -15.43
N PHE A 415 7.13 2.05 -14.53
CA PHE A 415 8.28 2.88 -14.88
C PHE A 415 9.46 1.99 -15.26
N ASP A 416 9.86 2.05 -16.52
CA ASP A 416 11.02 1.34 -17.06
C ASP A 416 12.30 1.97 -16.53
N THR A 417 13.03 1.28 -15.66
CA THR A 417 14.24 1.83 -15.03
C THR A 417 15.47 1.81 -15.94
N TYR A 418 15.39 1.11 -17.09
CA TYR A 418 16.51 0.84 -17.98
C TYR A 418 17.74 0.17 -17.33
N ALA A 419 17.58 -0.46 -16.15
CA ALA A 419 18.67 -1.12 -15.40
C ALA A 419 19.44 -2.17 -16.22
N GLU A 420 18.72 -2.86 -17.10
CA GLU A 420 19.22 -3.89 -18.02
C GLU A 420 18.77 -3.57 -19.46
N GLY A 421 18.68 -2.27 -19.79
CA GLY A 421 18.06 -1.79 -21.02
C GLY A 421 16.53 -1.77 -20.94
N LYS A 422 15.88 -1.54 -22.09
CA LYS A 422 14.41 -1.42 -22.18
C LYS A 422 13.71 -2.67 -21.62
N ASN A 423 12.55 -2.48 -21.02
CA ASN A 423 11.72 -3.48 -20.33
C ASN A 423 12.28 -3.93 -18.97
N SER A 424 12.88 -2.98 -18.23
CA SER A 424 13.36 -3.13 -16.86
C SER A 424 12.43 -2.42 -15.87
N GLU A 425 11.12 -2.60 -15.99
CA GLU A 425 10.12 -1.93 -15.15
C GLU A 425 10.30 -2.24 -13.66
N VAL A 426 9.97 -1.29 -12.77
CA VAL A 426 10.07 -1.47 -11.30
C VAL A 426 9.46 -2.79 -10.84
N LYS A 427 8.28 -3.17 -11.35
CA LYS A 427 7.60 -4.43 -11.02
C LYS A 427 8.44 -5.69 -11.27
N LYS A 428 9.42 -5.65 -12.19
CA LYS A 428 10.35 -6.76 -12.47
C LYS A 428 11.60 -6.76 -11.59
N ARG A 429 11.87 -5.64 -10.90
CA ARG A 429 13.05 -5.42 -10.05
C ARG A 429 12.81 -5.72 -8.57
N ILE A 430 11.55 -5.87 -8.18
CA ILE A 430 11.13 -6.08 -6.79
C ILE A 430 10.72 -7.53 -6.51
N ARG A 431 10.86 -7.94 -5.25
CA ARG A 431 10.36 -9.23 -4.71
C ARG A 431 9.06 -9.07 -3.94
N GLY A 432 8.67 -7.83 -3.66
CA GLY A 432 7.44 -7.52 -2.96
C GLY A 432 7.04 -6.07 -2.96
N ILE A 433 5.85 -5.81 -2.45
CA ILE A 433 5.34 -4.46 -2.18
C ILE A 433 4.83 -4.43 -0.73
N ALA A 434 5.15 -3.34 -0.03
CA ALA A 434 4.64 -3.01 1.28
C ALA A 434 3.79 -1.73 1.22
N GLY A 435 2.59 -1.78 1.80
CA GLY A 435 1.70 -0.62 1.89
C GLY A 435 1.57 -0.14 3.33
N VAL A 436 1.82 1.14 3.58
CA VAL A 436 1.51 1.76 4.89
C VAL A 436 0.00 1.86 5.03
N SER A 437 -0.56 1.12 5.99
CA SER A 437 -1.99 0.88 6.16
C SER A 437 -2.78 2.17 6.36
N ASN A 438 -3.95 2.28 5.73
CA ASN A 438 -4.92 3.37 5.95
C ASN A 438 -6.05 2.99 6.91
N ILE A 439 -5.92 1.86 7.60
CA ILE A 439 -6.96 1.33 8.48
C ILE A 439 -6.86 1.91 9.90
N GLY A 440 -8.00 2.09 10.53
CA GLY A 440 -8.16 2.18 11.98
C GLY A 440 -9.52 1.63 12.43
N ASP A 441 -9.93 1.97 13.65
CA ASP A 441 -11.16 1.47 14.27
C ASP A 441 -12.45 2.24 13.88
N ASP A 442 -12.39 3.18 12.92
CA ASP A 442 -13.58 3.79 12.32
C ASP A 442 -14.51 2.74 11.72
N ILE A 443 -15.82 3.01 11.70
CA ILE A 443 -16.86 2.06 11.26
C ILE A 443 -16.62 1.51 9.84
N ASN A 444 -16.02 2.30 8.96
CA ASN A 444 -15.73 1.97 7.57
C ASN A 444 -14.25 1.59 7.34
N TRP A 445 -13.48 1.39 8.42
CA TRP A 445 -12.05 1.07 8.46
C TRP A 445 -11.10 2.16 7.98
N THR A 446 -11.46 2.92 6.95
CA THR A 446 -10.52 3.81 6.23
C THR A 446 -10.85 5.29 6.37
N GLY A 447 -11.75 5.67 7.29
CA GLY A 447 -12.16 7.05 7.53
C GLY A 447 -13.06 7.58 6.42
N HIS A 448 -12.54 7.66 5.20
CA HIS A 448 -13.30 7.88 3.97
C HIS A 448 -13.75 6.54 3.37
N ASP A 449 -15.04 6.38 3.08
CA ASP A 449 -15.58 5.14 2.51
C ASP A 449 -14.91 4.76 1.19
N LEU A 450 -14.75 5.74 0.29
CA LEU A 450 -14.03 5.54 -0.97
C LEU A 450 -12.53 5.27 -0.81
N ALA A 451 -11.90 5.52 0.35
CA ALA A 451 -10.49 5.15 0.57
C ALA A 451 -10.28 3.64 0.79
N GLN A 452 -11.36 2.87 1.00
CA GLN A 452 -11.29 1.40 0.93
C GLN A 452 -10.81 0.93 -0.46
N ALA A 453 -11.08 1.70 -1.52
CA ALA A 453 -10.62 1.41 -2.87
C ALA A 453 -9.08 1.42 -2.98
N ASN A 454 -8.40 2.25 -2.19
CA ASN A 454 -6.92 2.28 -2.14
C ASN A 454 -6.37 0.99 -1.54
N LEU A 455 -6.95 0.50 -0.43
CA LEU A 455 -6.53 -0.76 0.19
C LEU A 455 -6.82 -1.96 -0.73
N TYR A 456 -8.00 -1.98 -1.36
CA TYR A 456 -8.36 -3.02 -2.32
C TYR A 456 -7.40 -3.03 -3.52
N GLY A 457 -7.20 -1.86 -4.14
CA GLY A 457 -6.30 -1.71 -5.29
C GLY A 457 -4.85 -2.04 -4.95
N PHE A 458 -4.40 -1.72 -3.73
CA PHE A 458 -3.09 -2.13 -3.22
C PHE A 458 -2.94 -3.65 -3.22
N GLY A 459 -3.90 -4.39 -2.64
CA GLY A 459 -3.83 -5.85 -2.60
C GLY A 459 -3.84 -6.47 -3.99
N ARG A 460 -4.69 -5.95 -4.90
CA ARG A 460 -4.74 -6.42 -6.29
C ARG A 460 -3.44 -6.19 -7.05
N LEU A 461 -2.85 -5.00 -6.95
CA LEU A 461 -1.56 -4.70 -7.59
C LEU A 461 -0.40 -5.46 -6.92
N SER A 462 -0.49 -5.76 -5.62
CA SER A 462 0.49 -6.60 -4.94
C SER A 462 0.40 -8.06 -5.36
N TRP A 463 -0.80 -8.56 -5.67
CA TRP A 463 -1.00 -9.89 -6.25
C TRP A 463 -0.48 -9.94 -7.68
N ASN A 464 -0.92 -9.02 -8.53
CA ASN A 464 -0.55 -8.94 -9.93
C ASN A 464 -0.33 -7.49 -10.37
N PRO A 465 0.93 -7.02 -10.42
CA PRO A 465 1.27 -5.68 -10.88
C PRO A 465 0.85 -5.39 -12.33
N ASP A 466 0.55 -6.41 -13.14
CA ASP A 466 0.11 -6.26 -14.53
C ASP A 466 -1.42 -6.06 -14.65
N GLU A 467 -2.20 -6.30 -13.60
CA GLU A 467 -3.66 -6.16 -13.68
C GLU A 467 -4.09 -4.71 -14.00
N ASP A 468 -5.10 -4.58 -14.86
CA ASP A 468 -5.66 -3.29 -15.26
C ASP A 468 -6.33 -2.58 -14.07
N VAL A 469 -5.91 -1.35 -13.81
CA VAL A 469 -6.44 -0.52 -12.72
C VAL A 469 -7.90 -0.20 -12.95
N GLU A 470 -8.35 -0.01 -14.20
CA GLU A 470 -9.75 0.29 -14.45
C GLU A 470 -10.65 -0.90 -14.05
N LYS A 471 -10.22 -2.11 -14.41
CA LYS A 471 -10.87 -3.34 -14.00
C LYS A 471 -10.90 -3.47 -12.47
N ILE A 472 -9.75 -3.31 -11.80
CA ILE A 472 -9.66 -3.33 -10.32
C ILE A 472 -10.67 -2.36 -9.69
N THR A 473 -10.77 -1.15 -10.25
CA THR A 473 -11.66 -0.09 -9.76
C THR A 473 -13.12 -0.49 -9.91
N LYS A 474 -13.51 -0.97 -11.11
CA LYS A 474 -14.89 -1.42 -11.38
C LYS A 474 -15.27 -2.62 -10.52
N ASP A 475 -14.37 -3.58 -10.35
CA ASP A 475 -14.55 -4.75 -9.49
C ASP A 475 -14.85 -4.31 -8.05
N TRP A 476 -14.04 -3.39 -7.49
CA TRP A 476 -14.28 -2.85 -6.15
C TRP A 476 -15.63 -2.14 -6.01
N ILE A 477 -16.01 -1.31 -7.00
CA ILE A 477 -17.29 -0.60 -6.97
C ILE A 477 -18.46 -1.59 -6.97
N VAL A 478 -18.40 -2.64 -7.80
CA VAL A 478 -19.43 -3.67 -7.84
C VAL A 478 -19.52 -4.44 -6.53
N LEU A 479 -18.38 -4.82 -5.95
CA LEU A 479 -18.33 -5.55 -4.68
C LEU A 479 -18.81 -4.71 -3.49
N THR A 480 -18.63 -3.39 -3.54
CA THR A 480 -18.91 -2.48 -2.43
C THR A 480 -20.31 -1.86 -2.54
N PHE A 481 -20.69 -1.36 -3.72
CA PHE A 481 -21.91 -0.59 -3.94
C PHE A 481 -22.95 -1.29 -4.82
N GLY A 482 -22.55 -2.29 -5.62
CA GLY A 482 -23.45 -3.07 -6.47
C GLY A 482 -23.34 -2.76 -7.97
N LYS A 483 -24.21 -3.38 -8.77
CA LYS A 483 -24.07 -3.44 -10.25
C LYS A 483 -24.79 -2.31 -11.02
N LYS A 484 -25.39 -1.33 -10.35
CA LYS A 484 -26.12 -0.27 -11.04
C LYS A 484 -25.15 0.58 -11.86
N GLU A 485 -25.41 0.72 -13.16
CA GLU A 485 -24.50 1.38 -14.10
C GLU A 485 -24.17 2.82 -13.69
N LYS A 486 -25.18 3.59 -13.25
CA LYS A 486 -25.00 4.97 -12.75
C LYS A 486 -24.01 5.04 -11.58
N VAL A 487 -24.12 4.10 -10.63
CA VAL A 487 -23.21 4.00 -9.47
C VAL A 487 -21.79 3.69 -9.93
N ILE A 488 -21.63 2.71 -10.82
CA ILE A 488 -20.33 2.33 -11.37
C ILE A 488 -19.68 3.52 -12.08
N ASN A 489 -20.39 4.15 -13.02
CA ASN A 489 -19.84 5.22 -13.85
C ASN A 489 -19.45 6.45 -13.01
N ASN A 490 -20.29 6.90 -12.09
CA ASN A 490 -20.01 8.09 -11.28
C ASN A 490 -18.86 7.84 -10.28
N ILE A 491 -18.89 6.72 -9.55
CA ILE A 491 -17.81 6.43 -8.59
C ILE A 491 -16.48 6.16 -9.32
N PHE A 492 -16.53 5.47 -10.47
CA PHE A 492 -15.34 5.24 -11.30
C PHE A 492 -14.74 6.57 -11.77
N TYR A 493 -15.57 7.48 -12.30
CA TYR A 493 -15.12 8.82 -12.68
C TYR A 493 -14.47 9.54 -11.50
N MET A 494 -15.12 9.54 -10.34
CA MET A 494 -14.61 10.20 -9.14
C MET A 494 -13.24 9.64 -8.73
N LEU A 495 -13.10 8.32 -8.65
CA LEU A 495 -11.85 7.67 -8.29
C LEU A 495 -10.74 7.99 -9.29
N ILE A 496 -10.93 7.69 -10.58
CA ILE A 496 -9.87 7.82 -11.59
C ILE A 496 -9.38 9.27 -11.74
N LYS A 497 -10.22 10.28 -11.49
CA LYS A 497 -9.84 11.69 -11.58
C LYS A 497 -9.21 12.24 -10.31
N SER A 498 -9.54 11.68 -9.15
CA SER A 498 -9.27 12.29 -7.85
C SER A 498 -7.80 12.61 -7.54
N HIS A 499 -6.84 11.74 -7.91
CA HIS A 499 -5.41 12.01 -7.67
C HIS A 499 -4.92 13.24 -8.43
N LYS A 500 -5.26 13.34 -9.73
CA LYS A 500 -4.91 14.52 -10.54
C LYS A 500 -5.62 15.78 -10.05
N ILE A 501 -6.89 15.68 -9.65
CA ILE A 501 -7.64 16.80 -9.08
C ILE A 501 -6.93 17.32 -7.81
N TYR A 502 -6.54 16.41 -6.90
CA TYR A 502 -5.80 16.76 -5.69
C TYR A 502 -4.44 17.39 -6.01
N GLU A 503 -3.71 16.86 -6.99
CA GLU A 503 -2.44 17.42 -7.48
C GLU A 503 -2.59 18.86 -8.01
N LYS A 504 -3.64 19.13 -8.78
CA LYS A 504 -3.88 20.44 -9.39
C LYS A 504 -3.93 21.59 -8.40
N TYR A 505 -4.65 21.43 -7.28
CA TYR A 505 -4.77 22.48 -6.27
C TYR A 505 -3.71 22.40 -5.16
N THR A 506 -2.80 21.42 -5.17
CA THR A 506 -1.74 21.32 -4.16
C THR A 506 -0.39 21.73 -4.73
N THR A 507 0.40 20.77 -5.21
CA THR A 507 1.77 21.00 -5.67
C THR A 507 1.98 20.36 -7.04
N PRO A 508 1.47 20.98 -8.13
CA PRO A 508 1.69 20.47 -9.48
C PRO A 508 3.17 20.56 -9.90
N PHE A 509 3.50 19.95 -11.04
CA PHE A 509 4.84 19.94 -11.63
C PHE A 509 5.93 19.28 -10.76
N GLY A 510 5.52 18.38 -9.85
CA GLY A 510 6.44 17.59 -9.02
C GLY A 510 7.11 18.39 -7.91
N LEU A 511 6.59 19.58 -7.58
CA LEU A 511 7.18 20.49 -6.61
C LEU A 511 7.27 19.88 -5.19
N GLY A 512 6.22 19.16 -4.79
CA GLY A 512 6.06 18.57 -3.47
C GLY A 512 5.94 19.59 -2.34
N TRP A 513 5.75 19.07 -1.12
CA TRP A 513 5.74 19.80 0.14
C TRP A 513 4.62 20.84 0.20
N MET A 514 4.95 22.12 0.41
CA MET A 514 3.99 23.21 0.64
C MET A 514 2.86 22.87 1.64
N VAL A 515 3.12 21.97 2.59
CA VAL A 515 2.18 21.54 3.62
C VAL A 515 2.49 22.17 4.97
N ASN A 516 1.48 22.28 5.83
CA ASN A 516 1.71 22.66 7.23
C ASN A 516 2.67 21.70 7.96
N PRO A 517 3.68 22.22 8.68
CA PRO A 517 4.59 21.39 9.45
C PRO A 517 3.94 20.53 10.52
N GLY A 518 4.57 19.42 10.86
CA GLY A 518 4.10 18.49 11.88
C GLY A 518 2.97 17.61 11.38
N HIS A 519 1.76 18.16 11.23
CA HIS A 519 0.56 17.37 10.88
C HIS A 519 0.34 17.18 9.37
N HIS A 520 1.03 17.94 8.51
CA HIS A 520 1.09 17.74 7.04
C HIS A 520 -0.23 17.96 6.29
N TYR A 521 -1.19 18.68 6.90
CA TYR A 521 -2.50 18.96 6.28
C TYR A 521 -2.65 20.43 5.94
N GLY A 522 -3.00 20.73 4.69
CA GLY A 522 -3.30 22.08 4.24
C GLY A 522 -2.10 22.90 3.80
N PRO A 523 -2.36 24.01 3.08
CA PRO A 523 -1.34 24.77 2.39
C PRO A 523 -0.48 25.55 3.37
N ASN A 524 0.82 25.41 3.22
CA ASN A 524 1.81 26.28 3.83
C ASN A 524 3.06 26.30 2.93
N PRO A 525 3.11 27.21 1.93
CA PRO A 525 4.18 27.24 0.94
C PRO A 525 5.56 27.22 1.59
N GLU A 526 5.78 28.07 2.61
CA GLU A 526 7.06 28.20 3.30
C GLU A 526 7.18 27.32 4.56
N GLY A 527 6.24 26.39 4.77
CA GLY A 527 6.14 25.62 6.01
C GLY A 527 7.45 24.92 6.39
N TYR A 528 8.13 24.33 5.41
CA TYR A 528 9.43 23.69 5.61
C TYR A 528 10.60 24.36 4.86
N GLU A 529 10.38 25.48 4.17
CA GLU A 529 11.38 26.10 3.27
C GLU A 529 12.67 26.53 3.99
N TYR A 530 12.56 26.90 5.27
CA TYR A 530 13.69 27.28 6.13
C TYR A 530 13.90 26.31 7.30
N SER A 531 13.36 25.09 7.19
CA SER A 531 13.53 24.03 8.17
C SER A 531 14.77 23.17 7.89
N HIS A 532 15.01 22.16 8.73
CA HIS A 532 16.18 21.29 8.68
C HIS A 532 15.95 19.95 7.92
N TRP A 533 14.81 19.81 7.24
CA TRP A 533 14.37 18.51 6.69
C TRP A 533 14.82 18.24 5.26
N GLY A 534 15.49 19.17 4.58
CA GLY A 534 15.93 18.99 3.19
C GLY A 534 14.80 19.09 2.16
N THR A 535 13.77 19.90 2.44
CA THR A 535 12.48 19.89 1.71
C THR A 535 12.15 21.28 1.17
N TYR A 536 12.97 21.75 0.24
CA TYR A 536 12.97 23.14 -0.20
C TYR A 536 12.48 23.26 -1.63
N HIS A 537 11.63 24.25 -1.90
CA HIS A 537 11.18 24.63 -3.24
C HIS A 537 11.94 25.84 -3.79
N ARG A 538 12.69 26.58 -2.95
CA ARG A 538 13.59 27.67 -3.36
C ARG A 538 12.89 28.81 -4.11
N ALA A 539 11.62 29.09 -3.80
CA ALA A 539 10.88 30.13 -4.49
C ALA A 539 11.44 31.52 -4.15
N ASN A 540 11.81 32.30 -5.18
CA ASN A 540 12.09 33.73 -5.07
C ASN A 540 11.15 34.52 -6.02
N TYR A 541 11.46 35.77 -6.32
CA TYR A 541 10.62 36.61 -7.19
C TYR A 541 10.75 36.30 -8.69
N GLU A 542 11.78 35.55 -9.10
CA GLU A 542 12.06 35.24 -10.52
C GLU A 542 11.82 33.78 -10.88
N ALA A 543 12.09 32.85 -9.95
CA ALA A 543 12.15 31.42 -10.22
C ALA A 543 11.79 30.56 -9.00
N ILE A 544 11.44 29.31 -9.28
CA ILE A 544 11.12 28.26 -8.31
C ILE A 544 11.71 26.91 -8.76
N GLY A 545 11.85 25.96 -7.84
CA GLY A 545 12.32 24.61 -8.09
C GLY A 545 13.77 24.43 -7.67
N VAL A 546 14.18 23.17 -7.62
CA VAL A 546 15.54 22.74 -7.25
C VAL A 546 16.26 22.29 -8.51
N ASP A 547 17.45 22.82 -8.75
CA ASP A 547 18.29 22.35 -9.85
C ASP A 547 18.95 21.02 -9.47
N ARG A 548 18.34 19.93 -9.93
CA ARG A 548 18.79 18.55 -9.72
C ARG A 548 19.50 17.95 -10.93
N THR A 549 19.76 18.78 -11.95
CA THR A 549 20.51 18.39 -13.13
C THR A 549 21.97 18.08 -12.79
N SER A 550 22.71 17.58 -13.78
CA SER A 550 24.14 17.32 -13.76
C SER A 550 24.98 18.56 -13.43
N LYS A 551 24.41 19.76 -13.60
CA LYS A 551 25.04 21.05 -13.25
C LYS A 551 24.60 21.60 -11.88
N GLY A 552 23.53 21.05 -11.32
CA GLY A 552 23.01 21.36 -9.98
C GLY A 552 23.49 20.35 -8.94
N THR A 553 22.56 19.70 -8.23
CA THR A 553 22.88 18.69 -7.20
C THR A 553 23.39 17.37 -7.79
N GLY A 554 23.20 17.15 -9.10
CA GLY A 554 23.60 15.92 -9.80
C GLY A 554 22.71 14.71 -9.51
N PHE A 555 21.48 14.90 -9.00
CA PHE A 555 20.55 13.80 -8.75
C PHE A 555 20.16 13.03 -10.02
N THR A 556 20.02 13.70 -11.16
CA THR A 556 19.74 13.05 -12.47
C THR A 556 20.77 11.97 -12.83
N LEU A 557 22.02 12.13 -12.39
CA LEU A 557 23.10 11.17 -12.64
C LEU A 557 22.90 9.81 -11.97
N GLN A 558 21.95 9.70 -11.03
CA GLN A 558 21.60 8.44 -10.36
C GLN A 558 20.69 7.54 -11.21
N TYR A 559 20.07 8.07 -12.28
CA TYR A 559 19.26 7.29 -13.20
C TYR A 559 20.09 6.66 -14.32
N ASN A 560 19.60 5.54 -14.85
CA ASN A 560 20.11 4.99 -16.11
C ASN A 560 19.64 5.84 -17.29
N SER A 561 20.40 5.83 -18.39
CA SER A 561 19.96 6.39 -19.66
C SER A 561 18.80 5.56 -20.22
N PRO A 562 17.75 6.17 -20.82
CA PRO A 562 17.66 7.56 -21.24
C PRO A 562 17.11 8.53 -20.16
N TRP A 563 16.66 8.04 -19.00
CA TRP A 563 16.04 8.90 -17.98
C TRP A 563 16.98 9.93 -17.40
N ARG A 564 18.27 9.58 -17.27
CA ARG A 564 19.32 10.54 -16.94
C ARG A 564 19.21 11.75 -17.85
N GLU A 565 19.28 11.57 -19.17
CA GLU A 565 19.29 12.65 -20.16
C GLU A 565 17.94 13.35 -20.27
N ILE A 566 16.84 12.59 -20.21
CA ILE A 566 15.47 13.12 -20.27
C ILE A 566 15.20 14.07 -19.11
N PHE A 567 15.55 13.67 -17.89
CA PHE A 567 15.38 14.51 -16.69
C PHE A 567 16.43 15.62 -16.58
N ASP A 568 17.62 15.47 -17.20
CA ASP A 568 18.66 16.50 -17.19
C ASP A 568 18.36 17.69 -18.10
N ASN A 569 17.58 17.46 -19.15
CA ASN A 569 17.25 18.46 -20.15
C ASN A 569 15.81 18.96 -19.97
N ILE A 570 15.69 20.26 -19.67
CA ILE A 570 14.42 20.93 -19.40
C ILE A 570 13.38 20.77 -20.52
N GLU A 571 13.82 20.71 -21.78
CA GLU A 571 12.93 20.58 -22.94
C GLU A 571 12.33 19.18 -23.09
N THR A 572 13.03 18.16 -22.59
CA THR A 572 12.58 16.77 -22.63
C THR A 572 11.97 16.29 -21.32
N CYS A 573 12.25 16.98 -20.21
CA CYS A 573 11.73 16.64 -18.89
C CYS A 573 10.19 16.63 -18.90
N PRO A 574 9.53 15.59 -18.36
CA PRO A 574 8.08 15.59 -18.22
C PRO A 574 7.63 16.77 -17.35
N GLU A 575 6.63 17.53 -17.80
CA GLU A 575 6.23 18.78 -17.13
C GLU A 575 5.72 18.50 -15.72
N GLU A 576 5.06 17.36 -15.51
CA GLU A 576 4.59 16.90 -14.21
C GLU A 576 5.70 16.65 -13.18
N LEU A 577 6.98 16.66 -13.58
CA LEU A 577 8.15 16.55 -12.71
C LEU A 577 9.14 17.71 -12.89
N LEU A 578 8.78 18.74 -13.66
CA LEU A 578 9.67 19.83 -14.05
C LEU A 578 10.33 20.52 -12.85
N LEU A 579 9.55 20.89 -11.83
CA LEU A 579 10.05 21.61 -10.66
C LEU A 579 10.76 20.71 -9.64
N PHE A 580 10.60 19.39 -9.78
CA PHE A 580 11.44 18.45 -9.07
C PHE A 580 12.87 18.49 -9.60
N PHE A 581 13.05 18.55 -10.92
CA PHE A 581 14.37 18.43 -11.55
C PHE A 581 15.06 19.76 -11.85
N HIS A 582 14.29 20.82 -12.09
CA HIS A 582 14.81 22.09 -12.58
C HIS A 582 14.40 23.26 -11.68
N ARG A 583 15.31 24.22 -11.58
CA ARG A 583 14.99 25.59 -11.17
C ARG A 583 14.54 26.38 -12.40
N VAL A 584 13.28 26.83 -12.41
CA VAL A 584 12.61 27.39 -13.58
C VAL A 584 12.09 28.79 -13.28
N ARG A 585 12.28 29.71 -14.24
CA ARG A 585 11.71 31.06 -14.16
C ARG A 585 10.19 31.03 -14.32
N TYR A 586 9.49 31.93 -13.66
CA TYR A 586 8.02 32.00 -13.74
C TYR A 586 7.49 32.30 -15.15
N ASP A 587 8.28 32.99 -15.98
CA ASP A 587 7.97 33.32 -17.37
C ASP A 587 8.30 32.20 -18.38
N TYR A 588 8.89 31.08 -17.93
CA TYR A 588 9.18 29.92 -18.79
C TYR A 588 7.90 29.41 -19.44
N LYS A 589 7.96 29.17 -20.74
CA LYS A 589 6.82 28.71 -21.54
C LYS A 589 6.76 27.19 -21.53
N LEU A 590 5.68 26.66 -20.95
CA LEU A 590 5.34 25.24 -21.03
C LEU A 590 4.90 24.87 -22.45
N LYS A 591 4.80 23.57 -22.73
CA LYS A 591 4.31 22.99 -24.00
C LYS A 591 2.93 23.51 -24.40
N SER A 592 2.13 23.95 -23.42
CA SER A 592 0.83 24.60 -23.65
C SER A 592 0.92 26.01 -24.22
N GLY A 593 2.11 26.64 -24.25
CA GLY A 593 2.33 28.04 -24.60
C GLY A 593 2.05 29.03 -23.46
N LYS A 594 1.52 28.56 -22.33
CA LYS A 594 1.36 29.36 -21.10
C LYS A 594 2.66 29.43 -20.32
N THR A 595 2.81 30.48 -19.52
CA THR A 595 3.94 30.55 -18.58
C THR A 595 3.76 29.51 -17.47
N LEU A 596 4.85 29.15 -16.80
CA LEU A 596 4.81 28.32 -15.60
C LEU A 596 3.85 28.91 -14.56
N LEU A 597 3.99 30.19 -14.26
CA LEU A 597 3.17 30.86 -13.25
C LEU A 597 1.69 30.92 -13.62
N GLN A 598 1.36 31.25 -14.88
CA GLN A 598 -0.03 31.24 -15.33
C GLN A 598 -0.63 29.83 -15.24
N SER A 599 0.17 28.80 -15.52
CA SER A 599 -0.26 27.41 -15.39
C SER A 599 -0.48 27.00 -13.94
N ILE A 600 0.36 27.47 -13.00
CA ILE A 600 0.12 27.30 -11.56
C ILE A 600 -1.24 27.91 -11.19
N TYR A 601 -1.51 29.17 -11.55
CA TYR A 601 -2.80 29.79 -11.26
C TYR A 601 -3.97 28.98 -11.86
N ASP A 602 -3.85 28.62 -13.14
CA ASP A 602 -4.86 27.83 -13.84
C ASP A 602 -5.20 26.52 -13.12
N LEU A 603 -4.20 25.71 -12.79
CA LEU A 603 -4.41 24.41 -12.15
C LEU A 603 -5.07 24.57 -10.77
N HIS A 604 -4.69 25.59 -9.99
CA HIS A 604 -5.30 25.79 -8.67
C HIS A 604 -6.77 26.20 -8.76
N PHE A 605 -7.16 27.02 -9.74
CA PHE A 605 -8.57 27.31 -9.99
C PHE A 605 -9.33 26.09 -10.51
N GLU A 606 -8.81 25.43 -11.54
CA GLU A 606 -9.43 24.25 -12.16
C GLU A 606 -9.58 23.10 -11.16
N GLY A 607 -8.62 22.90 -10.26
CA GLY A 607 -8.67 21.86 -9.24
C GLY A 607 -9.85 22.02 -8.27
N VAL A 608 -10.22 23.27 -7.94
CA VAL A 608 -11.40 23.55 -7.10
C VAL A 608 -12.69 23.23 -7.86
N GLU A 609 -12.79 23.67 -9.12
CA GLU A 609 -13.94 23.40 -9.98
C GLU A 609 -14.14 21.89 -10.18
N GLU A 610 -13.06 21.14 -10.41
CA GLU A 610 -13.12 19.68 -10.54
C GLU A 610 -13.47 18.99 -9.22
N ALA A 611 -13.08 19.54 -8.05
CA ALA A 611 -13.51 19.03 -6.75
C ALA A 611 -15.02 19.24 -6.52
N GLU A 612 -15.59 20.34 -7.01
CA GLU A 612 -17.05 20.58 -6.99
C GLU A 612 -17.77 19.55 -7.87
N LEU A 613 -17.22 19.22 -9.04
CA LEU A 613 -17.76 18.18 -9.92
C LEU A 613 -17.72 16.78 -9.28
N LEU A 614 -16.71 16.45 -8.48
CA LEU A 614 -16.70 15.20 -7.71
C LEU A 614 -17.92 15.10 -6.77
N ARG A 615 -18.25 16.21 -6.07
CA ARG A 615 -19.43 16.27 -5.20
C ARG A 615 -20.72 16.16 -6.00
N GLU A 616 -20.83 16.83 -7.14
CA GLU A 616 -22.02 16.74 -7.99
C GLU A 616 -22.26 15.30 -8.46
N LYS A 617 -21.21 14.61 -8.91
CA LYS A 617 -21.29 13.19 -9.30
C LYS A 617 -21.71 12.29 -8.14
N TRP A 618 -21.31 12.60 -6.91
CA TRP A 618 -21.78 11.89 -5.73
C TRP A 618 -23.25 12.18 -5.43
N ILE A 619 -23.69 13.45 -5.46
CA ILE A 619 -25.07 13.86 -5.18
C ILE A 619 -26.07 13.17 -6.11
N GLU A 620 -25.70 12.94 -7.37
CA GLU A 620 -26.49 12.17 -8.34
C GLU A 620 -26.81 10.74 -7.87
N LEU A 621 -26.14 10.21 -6.83
CA LEU A 621 -26.29 8.86 -6.29
C LEU A 621 -27.12 8.79 -4.99
N LYS A 622 -27.77 9.88 -4.55
CA LYS A 622 -28.48 9.97 -3.26
C LYS A 622 -29.44 8.80 -2.99
N ASP A 623 -30.22 8.41 -3.99
CA ASP A 623 -31.23 7.34 -3.84
C ASP A 623 -30.69 5.95 -4.24
N GLU A 624 -29.40 5.86 -4.57
CA GLU A 624 -28.73 4.65 -5.06
C GLU A 624 -27.78 4.03 -4.03
N ILE A 625 -27.40 4.80 -3.01
CA ILE A 625 -26.45 4.45 -1.96
C ILE A 625 -27.16 4.52 -0.61
N GLU A 626 -26.78 3.66 0.33
CA GLU A 626 -27.30 3.73 1.70
C GLU A 626 -27.04 5.11 2.31
N ASP A 627 -28.08 5.72 2.89
CA ASP A 627 -28.06 7.09 3.44
C ASP A 627 -26.86 7.36 4.35
N THR A 628 -26.51 6.40 5.22
CA THR A 628 -25.40 6.58 6.17
C THR A 628 -24.04 6.71 5.47
N ILE A 629 -23.81 5.93 4.40
CA ILE A 629 -22.61 5.99 3.58
C ILE A 629 -22.64 7.24 2.70
N PHE A 630 -23.80 7.54 2.10
CA PHE A 630 -24.00 8.71 1.27
C PHE A 630 -23.64 10.00 2.01
N GLN A 631 -24.15 10.18 3.22
CA GLN A 631 -23.89 11.38 4.04
C GLN A 631 -22.43 11.47 4.51
N ARG A 632 -21.79 10.35 4.91
CA ARG A 632 -20.36 10.37 5.30
C ARG A 632 -19.47 10.84 4.15
N VAL A 633 -19.67 10.31 2.95
CA VAL A 633 -18.89 10.70 1.77
C VAL A 633 -19.21 12.14 1.37
N LEU A 634 -20.49 12.53 1.35
CA LEU A 634 -20.88 13.91 1.02
C LEU A 634 -20.24 14.94 1.96
N ASN A 635 -20.21 14.65 3.27
CA ASN A 635 -19.58 15.52 4.25
C ASN A 635 -18.07 15.70 3.98
N ARG A 636 -17.36 14.62 3.65
CA ARG A 636 -15.93 14.69 3.31
C ARG A 636 -15.69 15.43 1.99
N LEU A 637 -16.53 15.25 0.98
CA LEU A 637 -16.45 15.99 -0.29
C LEU A 637 -16.71 17.50 -0.08
N ASN A 638 -17.62 17.88 0.82
CA ASN A 638 -17.81 19.28 1.19
C ASN A 638 -16.56 19.85 1.89
N MET A 639 -15.98 19.11 2.83
CA MET A 639 -14.71 19.50 3.47
C MET A 639 -13.57 19.63 2.44
N GLN A 640 -13.49 18.70 1.49
CA GLN A 640 -12.51 18.74 0.39
C GLN A 640 -12.64 20.01 -0.44
N ILE A 641 -13.86 20.43 -0.80
CA ILE A 641 -14.08 21.64 -1.60
C ILE A 641 -13.63 22.89 -0.82
N GLU A 642 -14.05 23.02 0.43
CA GLU A 642 -13.65 24.18 1.25
C GLU A 642 -12.13 24.23 1.44
N HIS A 643 -11.50 23.08 1.66
CA HIS A 643 -10.05 23.04 1.79
C HIS A 643 -9.32 23.21 0.46
N ALA A 644 -9.89 22.77 -0.67
CA ALA A 644 -9.33 23.03 -2.00
C ALA A 644 -9.33 24.52 -2.32
N LYS A 645 -10.36 25.27 -1.90
CA LYS A 645 -10.38 26.74 -1.99
C LYS A 645 -9.27 27.38 -1.17
N GLU A 646 -9.05 26.91 0.06
CA GLU A 646 -7.95 27.36 0.91
C GLU A 646 -6.59 27.13 0.24
N TRP A 647 -6.37 25.91 -0.26
CA TRP A 647 -5.18 25.57 -1.04
C TRP A 647 -4.96 26.49 -2.24
N ARG A 648 -5.99 26.68 -3.07
CA ARG A 648 -5.94 27.58 -4.22
C ARG A 648 -5.58 29.00 -3.79
N ASP A 649 -6.29 29.54 -2.81
CA ASP A 649 -6.16 30.94 -2.43
C ASP A 649 -4.80 31.22 -1.77
N VAL A 650 -4.34 30.35 -0.87
CA VAL A 650 -3.02 30.48 -0.24
C VAL A 650 -1.90 30.39 -1.26
N ILE A 651 -1.93 29.39 -2.15
CA ILE A 651 -0.86 29.17 -3.13
C ILE A 651 -0.85 30.30 -4.18
N ASN A 652 -2.01 30.65 -4.75
CA ASN A 652 -2.07 31.72 -5.74
C ASN A 652 -1.66 33.07 -5.14
N THR A 653 -2.09 33.37 -3.91
CA THR A 653 -1.68 34.58 -3.17
C THR A 653 -0.19 34.57 -2.91
N TYR A 654 0.39 33.45 -2.49
CA TYR A 654 1.82 33.31 -2.25
C TYR A 654 2.62 33.67 -3.49
N PHE A 655 2.28 33.07 -4.64
CA PHE A 655 2.98 33.32 -5.88
C PHE A 655 2.75 34.74 -6.42
N TYR A 656 1.54 35.28 -6.28
CA TYR A 656 1.26 36.66 -6.65
C TYR A 656 2.08 37.65 -5.81
N ARG A 657 2.12 37.49 -4.49
CA ARG A 657 2.93 38.32 -3.59
C ARG A 657 4.42 38.21 -3.88
N LYS A 658 4.89 37.02 -4.25
CA LYS A 658 6.32 36.78 -4.54
C LYS A 658 6.75 37.42 -5.86
N THR A 659 5.88 37.43 -6.88
CA THR A 659 6.23 37.79 -8.26
C THR A 659 5.69 39.14 -8.74
N GLY A 660 4.56 39.60 -8.18
CA GLY A 660 3.81 40.76 -8.66
C GLY A 660 3.07 40.53 -9.99
N ILE A 661 3.09 39.32 -10.56
CA ILE A 661 2.50 39.02 -11.87
C ILE A 661 1.04 38.59 -11.68
N PRO A 662 0.06 39.32 -12.25
CA PRO A 662 -1.36 39.00 -12.11
C PRO A 662 -1.77 37.78 -12.94
N ASP A 663 -2.92 37.18 -12.59
CA ASP A 663 -3.58 36.16 -13.42
C ASP A 663 -4.05 36.74 -14.76
N GLU A 664 -3.66 36.12 -15.88
CA GLU A 664 -4.04 36.56 -17.24
C GLU A 664 -5.55 36.55 -17.47
N LYS A 665 -6.30 35.71 -16.73
CA LYS A 665 -7.76 35.62 -16.83
C LYS A 665 -8.51 36.56 -15.87
N GLY A 666 -7.78 37.34 -15.05
CA GLY A 666 -8.38 38.27 -14.09
C GLY A 666 -9.24 37.60 -13.01
N ARG A 667 -9.01 36.31 -12.71
CA ARG A 667 -9.72 35.62 -11.62
C ARG A 667 -9.26 36.15 -10.27
N LYS A 668 -10.07 35.91 -9.24
CA LYS A 668 -9.84 36.46 -7.91
C LYS A 668 -8.62 35.83 -7.24
N ILE A 669 -7.52 36.58 -7.17
CA ILE A 669 -6.40 36.33 -6.26
C ILE A 669 -6.48 37.37 -5.12
N TYR A 670 -6.27 36.93 -3.89
CA TYR A 670 -6.25 37.82 -2.73
C TYR A 670 -4.83 38.39 -2.56
N PRO A 671 -4.62 39.72 -2.65
CA PRO A 671 -3.28 40.30 -2.64
C PRO A 671 -2.62 40.27 -1.27
#